data_AF-A0A924YR45-F1
#
_entry.id   AF-A0A924YR45-F1
#
_cell.length_a   1.000
_cell.length_b   1.000
_cell.length_c   1.000
_cell.angle_alpha   90.00
_cell.angle_beta   90.00
_cell.angle_gamma   90.00
#
_symmetry.space_group_name_H-M   'P 1'
#
loop_
_entity.id
_entity.type
_entity.pdbx_description
1 polymer ?
#
loop_
_entity_poly.entity_id
_entity_poly.type
_entity_poly.pdbx_seq_one_letter_code
_entity_poly.pdbx_strand_id
1 'polypeptide(L)'
;MSTHREVSLELLRHGPPHNQLLSPLTEYLAICGNHSPATVRMPFEHSQLLNRLRVLRYELGENDKSIRDHHLKDMAAIIGRDVLGKIPGLIAEMCDPVNSDCGCDTEGFTHFRLIVSASELALIPFELAMAPDGFPGAGQSLLLQPQSPLCLTREVRRVSQTTYRWPKKPKILFAAASPRGGEIPFDAHLLALRKAVDPWVTNFDPQMEVAQRLSEHLIVLPNASIDSIRDACRQHDFNYVHILAHGANYKDADDDRFGLALHGRTIDDVDVVDGVRLAAALRTCLTSSGSHVSNPAVVTIASCDSGNVGTVLGSGASVAHALHENGIPLVIASQFPLSFDGSVIMTEVVYDGLLWGIDPRQVLFCLRRDLRARLSQLHDWASIVAYAALPPDIATQLRDVRIRQANDCVCAGFNIRDQLAPDSPSDENELLSKDPEYWRRGASERMQKGFDVLWDLRKSADSDPLENQIRLLGIMASAEKRVAEYRFNHPQPGTKIDNRVLADIGKGLERSRGLYNEAFQLDRSEAWALVQSLTLTAILEEPNDVDEILFNLAECLARHDCIHAKETRQCWALGNMIELYLLRVAMNLRADKSVVKEACECAEKLTKCGDKRVIYTECRQIKRFRGWLAQYRKALGKKPLRDAFQSTAFKRAIDQLLKQQPRNSDIDWWS
;
A
#
# COMPACT_ATOMS: atom_id res chain seq x y z
N MET A 1 -12.88 -11.91 -2.14
CA MET A 1 -13.81 -11.99 -0.99
C MET A 1 -13.15 -11.37 0.24
N SER A 2 -13.92 -10.77 1.14
CA SER A 2 -13.38 -10.19 2.38
C SER A 2 -12.73 -11.29 3.21
N THR A 3 -11.47 -11.10 3.63
CA THR A 3 -10.72 -12.02 4.51
C THR A 3 -11.16 -11.94 5.97
N HIS A 4 -12.19 -11.15 6.26
CA HIS A 4 -12.71 -10.96 7.60
C HIS A 4 -14.22 -10.90 7.62
N ARG A 5 -14.78 -11.31 8.76
CA ARG A 5 -16.19 -11.12 9.11
C ARG A 5 -16.35 -9.77 9.81
N GLU A 6 -17.36 -8.99 9.45
CA GLU A 6 -17.66 -7.73 10.14
C GLU A 6 -18.76 -7.95 11.19
N VAL A 7 -18.54 -7.42 12.40
CA VAL A 7 -19.54 -7.30 13.47
C VAL A 7 -19.63 -5.82 13.85
N SER A 8 -20.80 -5.23 13.60
CA SER A 8 -21.05 -3.80 13.88
C SER A 8 -21.87 -3.62 15.15
N LEU A 9 -21.37 -2.79 16.07
CA LEU A 9 -22.07 -2.36 17.28
C LEU A 9 -22.22 -0.84 17.29
N GLU A 10 -23.44 -0.37 17.39
CA GLU A 10 -23.76 1.04 17.55
C GLU A 10 -24.15 1.35 19.00
N LEU A 11 -23.53 2.37 19.59
CA LEU A 11 -23.90 2.91 20.90
C LEU A 11 -24.51 4.31 20.74
N LEU A 12 -25.81 4.41 21.03
CA LEU A 12 -26.61 5.59 20.81
C LEU A 12 -27.10 6.20 22.11
N ARG A 13 -27.01 7.54 22.22
CA ARG A 13 -27.62 8.31 23.31
C ARG A 13 -28.57 9.34 22.73
N HIS A 14 -29.70 9.56 23.41
CA HIS A 14 -30.59 10.67 23.07
C HIS A 14 -29.98 12.02 23.52
N GLY A 15 -30.16 13.05 22.69
CA GLY A 15 -29.69 14.42 22.97
C GLY A 15 -28.49 14.84 22.10
N PRO A 16 -27.85 15.96 22.43
CA PRO A 16 -26.68 16.44 21.70
C PRO A 16 -25.50 15.45 21.84
N PRO A 17 -24.63 15.33 20.82
CA PRO A 17 -23.52 14.37 20.84
C PRO A 17 -22.40 14.74 21.83
N HIS A 18 -22.40 15.96 22.37
CA HIS A 18 -21.40 16.49 23.30
C HIS A 18 -22.07 17.11 24.54
N ASN A 19 -21.26 17.65 25.47
CA ASN A 19 -21.68 18.32 26.71
C ASN A 19 -22.43 17.43 27.72
N GLN A 20 -22.13 16.13 27.75
CA GLN A 20 -22.66 15.24 28.79
C GLN A 20 -21.53 14.49 29.47
N LEU A 21 -21.48 14.60 30.80
CA LEU A 21 -20.59 13.81 31.62
C LEU A 21 -20.99 12.34 31.58
N LEU A 22 -19.98 11.46 31.60
CA LEU A 22 -20.22 10.03 31.78
C LEU A 22 -20.88 9.78 33.14
N SER A 23 -22.01 9.08 33.14
CA SER A 23 -22.73 8.71 34.36
C SER A 23 -23.31 7.30 34.24
N PRO A 24 -23.24 6.47 35.30
CA PRO A 24 -23.91 5.16 35.36
C PRO A 24 -25.42 5.22 35.24
N LEU A 25 -26.03 6.40 35.39
CA LEU A 25 -27.47 6.59 35.20
C LEU A 25 -27.85 6.87 33.74
N THR A 26 -26.87 7.18 32.89
CA THR A 26 -27.11 7.46 31.47
C THR A 26 -27.33 6.15 30.72
N GLU A 27 -28.47 6.06 30.05
CA GLU A 27 -28.83 4.91 29.24
C GLU A 27 -28.35 5.11 27.80
N TYR A 28 -27.64 4.11 27.29
CA TYR A 28 -27.22 4.02 25.91
C TYR A 28 -27.97 2.87 25.24
N LEU A 29 -28.53 3.12 24.06
CA LEU A 29 -29.12 2.11 23.21
C LEU A 29 -27.99 1.43 22.42
N ALA A 30 -27.80 0.13 22.65
CA ALA A 30 -26.88 -0.73 21.94
C ALA A 30 -27.61 -1.49 20.83
N ILE A 31 -27.15 -1.33 19.58
CA ILE A 31 -27.69 -2.02 18.41
C ILE A 31 -26.56 -2.83 17.79
N CYS A 32 -26.74 -4.14 17.63
CA CYS A 32 -25.73 -5.03 17.07
C CYS A 32 -26.37 -5.95 16.03
N GLY A 33 -25.91 -5.86 14.78
CA GLY A 33 -26.45 -6.65 13.67
C GLY A 33 -27.98 -6.55 13.54
N ASN A 34 -28.64 -7.69 13.31
CA ASN A 34 -30.09 -7.80 13.18
C ASN A 34 -30.79 -8.17 14.50
N HIS A 35 -30.14 -7.99 15.65
CA HIS A 35 -30.68 -8.36 16.95
C HIS A 35 -31.49 -7.23 17.57
N SER A 36 -32.38 -7.59 18.51
CA SER A 36 -33.15 -6.62 19.29
C SER A 36 -32.23 -5.64 20.04
N PRO A 37 -32.52 -4.32 20.02
CA PRO A 37 -31.73 -3.35 20.76
C PRO A 37 -31.68 -3.65 22.26
N ALA A 38 -30.54 -3.41 22.88
CA ALA A 38 -30.33 -3.54 24.32
C ALA A 38 -30.05 -2.18 24.96
N THR A 39 -30.41 -2.00 26.22
CA THR A 39 -29.99 -0.82 27.00
C THR A 39 -28.75 -1.15 27.80
N VAL A 40 -27.69 -0.38 27.61
CA VAL A 40 -26.42 -0.51 28.33
C VAL A 40 -26.10 0.78 29.07
N ARG A 41 -25.42 0.67 30.22
CA ARG A 41 -24.99 1.80 31.04
C ARG A 41 -23.49 1.69 31.24
N MET A 42 -22.80 2.83 31.26
CA MET A 42 -21.36 2.85 31.47
C MET A 42 -21.07 2.76 32.98
N PRO A 43 -20.26 1.81 33.46
CA PRO A 43 -20.11 1.52 34.88
C PRO A 43 -19.19 2.50 35.62
N PHE A 44 -19.00 3.70 35.08
CA PHE A 44 -18.06 4.69 35.61
C PHE A 44 -18.74 6.05 35.76
N GLU A 45 -18.54 6.67 36.91
CA GLU A 45 -18.69 8.12 37.02
C GLU A 45 -17.53 8.81 36.27
N HIS A 46 -17.79 9.96 35.66
CA HIS A 46 -16.80 10.66 34.83
C HIS A 46 -15.46 10.91 35.57
N SER A 47 -15.50 11.46 36.78
CA SER A 47 -14.29 11.73 37.58
C SER A 47 -13.55 10.45 37.97
N GLN A 48 -14.28 9.35 38.22
CA GLN A 48 -13.71 8.05 38.51
C GLN A 48 -12.96 7.50 37.30
N LEU A 49 -13.53 7.61 36.10
CA LEU A 49 -12.87 7.19 34.87
C LEU A 49 -11.60 8.01 34.62
N LEU A 50 -11.66 9.34 34.73
CA LEU A 50 -10.49 10.20 34.54
C LEU A 50 -9.35 9.83 35.51
N ASN A 51 -9.66 9.55 36.78
CA ASN A 51 -8.66 9.10 37.75
C ASN A 51 -8.05 7.74 37.37
N ARG A 52 -8.87 6.80 36.90
CA ARG A 52 -8.39 5.49 36.42
C ARG A 52 -7.47 5.65 35.21
N LEU A 53 -7.85 6.48 34.24
CA LEU A 53 -7.02 6.77 33.05
C LEU A 53 -5.71 7.46 33.43
N ARG A 54 -5.72 8.33 34.44
CA ARG A 54 -4.50 9.01 34.94
C ARG A 54 -3.46 8.02 35.44
N VAL A 55 -3.86 6.95 36.13
CA VAL A 55 -2.95 5.89 36.62
C VAL A 55 -2.27 5.14 35.47
N LEU A 56 -2.89 5.09 34.30
CA LEU A 56 -2.33 4.46 33.11
C LEU A 56 -1.29 5.34 32.39
N ARG A 57 -1.24 6.65 32.70
CA ARG A 57 -0.19 7.53 32.17
C ARG A 57 1.15 7.14 32.81
N TYR A 58 2.22 7.10 32.03
CA TYR A 58 3.58 6.73 32.48
C TYR A 58 4.23 7.77 33.44
N GLU A 59 3.45 8.70 34.00
CA GLU A 59 3.89 9.78 34.90
C GLU A 59 4.14 9.28 36.33
N LEU A 60 3.54 8.15 36.72
CA LEU A 60 3.82 7.46 37.98
C LEU A 60 5.09 6.60 37.80
N GLY A 61 6.07 6.75 38.70
CA GLY A 61 7.40 6.14 38.58
C GLY A 61 7.40 4.61 38.47
N GLU A 62 8.56 4.01 38.17
CA GLU A 62 8.70 2.56 37.92
C GLU A 62 8.21 1.66 39.07
N ASN A 63 8.23 2.18 40.31
CA ASN A 63 7.80 1.48 41.52
C ASN A 63 6.29 1.15 41.54
N ASP A 64 5.47 1.78 40.68
CA ASP A 64 4.00 1.62 40.66
C ASP A 64 3.50 0.70 39.54
N LYS A 65 4.39 -0.06 38.90
CA LYS A 65 4.01 -0.96 37.79
C LYS A 65 2.95 -1.99 38.17
N SER A 66 3.05 -2.59 39.36
CA SER A 66 2.07 -3.56 39.86
C SER A 66 0.69 -2.93 40.06
N ILE A 67 0.66 -1.67 40.50
CA ILE A 67 -0.57 -0.87 40.65
C ILE A 67 -1.16 -0.63 39.26
N ARG A 68 -0.37 -0.15 38.31
CA ARG A 68 -0.83 0.08 36.92
C ARG A 68 -1.36 -1.19 36.27
N ASP A 69 -0.67 -2.31 36.40
CA ASP A 69 -1.10 -3.61 35.86
C ASP A 69 -2.42 -4.08 36.50
N HIS A 70 -2.59 -3.85 37.80
CA HIS A 70 -3.85 -4.15 38.50
C HIS A 70 -5.00 -3.27 37.99
N HIS A 71 -4.78 -1.95 37.92
CA HIS A 71 -5.77 -1.00 37.40
C HIS A 71 -6.16 -1.30 35.95
N LEU A 72 -5.19 -1.66 35.12
CA LEU A 72 -5.42 -2.06 33.73
C LEU A 72 -6.31 -3.31 33.67
N LYS A 73 -5.98 -4.37 34.41
CA LYS A 73 -6.76 -5.61 34.43
C LYS A 73 -8.17 -5.42 34.99
N ASP A 74 -8.31 -4.64 36.06
CA ASP A 74 -9.61 -4.33 36.67
C ASP A 74 -10.51 -3.58 35.68
N MET A 75 -9.99 -2.52 35.05
CA MET A 75 -10.74 -1.74 34.07
C MET A 75 -11.10 -2.57 32.82
N ALA A 76 -10.15 -3.38 32.33
CA ALA A 76 -10.36 -4.31 31.22
C ALA A 76 -11.50 -5.30 31.50
N ALA A 77 -11.55 -5.85 32.72
CA ALA A 77 -12.62 -6.76 33.16
C ALA A 77 -13.97 -6.06 33.29
N ILE A 78 -14.00 -4.83 33.84
CA ILE A 78 -15.23 -4.03 33.96
C ILE A 78 -15.81 -3.71 32.58
N ILE A 79 -15.00 -3.24 31.62
CA ILE A 79 -15.46 -2.93 30.26
C ILE A 79 -15.98 -4.20 29.58
N GLY A 80 -15.24 -5.31 29.69
CA GLY A 80 -15.67 -6.60 29.14
C GLY A 80 -17.00 -7.06 29.71
N ARG A 81 -17.08 -7.26 31.02
CA ARG A 81 -18.23 -7.87 31.71
C ARG A 81 -19.45 -6.95 31.79
N ASP A 82 -19.23 -5.68 32.15
CA ASP A 82 -20.31 -4.78 32.54
C ASP A 82 -20.78 -3.88 31.39
N VAL A 83 -20.03 -3.81 30.29
CA VAL A 83 -20.44 -3.12 29.06
C VAL A 83 -20.72 -4.12 27.93
N LEU A 84 -19.69 -4.80 27.42
CA LEU A 84 -19.84 -5.67 26.24
C LEU A 84 -20.67 -6.92 26.55
N GLY A 85 -20.46 -7.53 27.71
CA GLY A 85 -21.18 -8.71 28.19
C GLY A 85 -22.65 -8.46 28.54
N LYS A 86 -23.10 -7.20 28.54
CA LYS A 86 -24.52 -6.83 28.75
C LYS A 86 -25.30 -6.67 27.45
N ILE A 87 -24.70 -6.97 26.30
CA ILE A 87 -25.31 -6.82 24.98
C ILE A 87 -25.52 -8.21 24.36
N PRO A 88 -26.72 -8.83 24.51
CA PRO A 88 -26.95 -10.20 24.04
C PRO A 88 -26.72 -10.39 22.54
N GLY A 89 -27.10 -9.41 21.71
CA GLY A 89 -26.87 -9.45 20.27
C GLY A 89 -25.38 -9.45 19.90
N LEU A 90 -24.54 -8.78 20.69
CA LEU A 90 -23.09 -8.81 20.48
C LEU A 90 -22.49 -10.16 20.85
N ILE A 91 -22.92 -10.77 21.95
CA ILE A 91 -22.50 -12.13 22.33
C ILE A 91 -22.88 -13.11 21.22
N ALA A 92 -24.12 -13.03 20.72
CA ALA A 92 -24.60 -13.90 19.64
C ALA A 92 -23.74 -13.76 18.38
N GLU A 93 -23.49 -12.54 17.91
CA GLU A 93 -22.62 -12.31 16.75
C GLU A 93 -21.19 -12.80 17.00
N MET A 94 -20.59 -12.53 18.16
CA MET A 94 -19.19 -12.91 18.41
C MET A 94 -18.97 -14.42 18.54
N CYS A 95 -20.02 -15.21 18.79
CA CYS A 95 -19.95 -16.67 18.85
C CYS A 95 -19.77 -17.34 17.49
N ASP A 96 -20.24 -16.74 16.39
CA ASP A 96 -20.14 -17.46 15.11
C ASP A 96 -18.68 -17.51 14.62
N PRO A 97 -18.20 -18.69 14.22
CA PRO A 97 -16.82 -18.84 13.78
C PRO A 97 -16.54 -18.00 12.53
N VAL A 98 -15.31 -17.53 12.40
CA VAL A 98 -14.81 -17.00 11.13
C VAL A 98 -14.70 -18.19 10.17
N ASN A 99 -15.57 -18.27 9.16
CA ASN A 99 -15.43 -19.27 8.10
C ASN A 99 -14.15 -18.97 7.32
N SER A 100 -13.05 -19.65 7.65
CA SER A 100 -11.78 -19.59 6.94
C SER A 100 -11.81 -20.44 5.65
N ASP A 101 -12.88 -20.33 4.86
CA ASP A 101 -13.04 -21.06 3.59
C ASP A 101 -12.36 -20.34 2.41
N CYS A 102 -11.75 -19.17 2.64
CA CYS A 102 -10.90 -18.54 1.66
C CYS A 102 -9.49 -19.15 1.73
N GLY A 103 -9.09 -19.93 0.71
CA GLY A 103 -7.77 -20.55 0.56
C GLY A 103 -6.58 -19.60 0.42
N CYS A 104 -6.59 -18.45 1.12
CA CYS A 104 -5.47 -17.54 1.27
C CYS A 104 -4.74 -17.82 2.60
N ASP A 105 -3.40 -17.78 2.57
CA ASP A 105 -2.51 -17.98 3.73
C ASP A 105 -2.68 -16.91 4.86
N THR A 106 -3.65 -16.00 4.76
CA THR A 106 -3.96 -15.01 5.80
C THR A 106 -4.99 -15.57 6.78
N GLU A 107 -4.62 -15.66 8.07
CA GLU A 107 -5.55 -15.96 9.17
C GLU A 107 -6.77 -15.02 9.05
N GLY A 108 -7.95 -15.60 8.86
CA GLY A 108 -9.19 -14.84 8.89
C GLY A 108 -9.36 -14.19 10.26
N PHE A 109 -9.88 -12.96 10.29
CA PHE A 109 -10.14 -12.24 11.54
C PHE A 109 -11.56 -11.68 11.59
N THR A 110 -12.02 -11.31 12.79
CA THR A 110 -13.27 -10.57 12.97
C THR A 110 -12.96 -9.08 13.05
N HIS A 111 -13.56 -8.28 12.18
CA HIS A 111 -13.57 -6.83 12.30
C HIS A 111 -14.73 -6.41 13.21
N PHE A 112 -14.39 -5.96 14.42
CA PHE A 112 -15.34 -5.34 15.33
C PHE A 112 -15.41 -3.84 15.05
N ARG A 113 -16.51 -3.39 14.44
CA ARG A 113 -16.76 -2.01 14.11
C ARG A 113 -17.64 -1.37 15.19
N LEU A 114 -17.04 -0.49 16.00
CA LEU A 114 -17.72 0.21 17.09
C LEU A 114 -18.11 1.62 16.63
N ILE A 115 -19.41 1.85 16.43
CA ILE A 115 -19.96 3.13 16.02
C ILE A 115 -20.42 3.88 17.28
N VAL A 116 -19.79 5.01 17.57
CA VAL A 116 -20.12 5.86 18.72
C VAL A 116 -20.77 7.15 18.24
N SER A 117 -21.87 7.52 18.90
CA SER A 117 -22.60 8.77 18.61
C SER A 117 -22.31 9.89 19.61
N ALA A 118 -21.89 9.54 20.82
CA ALA A 118 -21.69 10.48 21.92
C ALA A 118 -20.19 10.60 22.25
N SER A 119 -19.68 11.83 22.36
CA SER A 119 -18.25 12.14 22.53
C SER A 119 -17.68 11.57 23.82
N GLU A 120 -18.47 11.46 24.89
CA GLU A 120 -18.03 10.89 26.16
C GLU A 120 -17.70 9.40 26.08
N LEU A 121 -18.26 8.67 25.11
CA LEU A 121 -17.92 7.26 24.89
C LEU A 121 -16.50 7.08 24.31
N ALA A 122 -15.94 8.12 23.68
CA ALA A 122 -14.56 8.08 23.20
C ALA A 122 -13.53 8.08 24.35
N LEU A 123 -13.94 8.38 25.59
CA LEU A 123 -13.12 8.21 26.79
C LEU A 123 -12.94 6.74 27.20
N ILE A 124 -13.88 5.86 26.81
CA ILE A 124 -13.85 4.46 27.20
C ILE A 124 -12.79 3.74 26.36
N PRO A 125 -11.76 3.14 26.98
CA PRO A 125 -10.72 2.42 26.27
C PRO A 125 -11.21 1.00 25.92
N PHE A 126 -12.12 0.89 24.96
CA PHE A 126 -12.68 -0.40 24.51
C PHE A 126 -11.60 -1.40 24.05
N GLU A 127 -10.46 -0.90 23.60
CA GLU A 127 -9.29 -1.68 23.19
C GLU A 127 -8.67 -2.50 24.32
N LEU A 128 -8.91 -2.10 25.58
CA LEU A 128 -8.48 -2.84 26.77
C LEU A 128 -9.42 -3.97 27.15
N ALA A 129 -10.62 -4.08 26.56
CA ALA A 129 -11.64 -4.98 27.04
C ALA A 129 -11.17 -6.44 27.13
N MET A 130 -11.52 -7.11 28.23
CA MET A 130 -11.47 -8.57 28.31
C MET A 130 -12.68 -9.15 27.58
N ALA A 131 -12.52 -10.31 26.96
CA ALA A 131 -13.64 -11.07 26.42
C ALA A 131 -14.57 -11.51 27.57
N PRO A 132 -15.85 -11.09 27.57
CA PRO A 132 -16.82 -11.50 28.59
C PRO A 132 -17.25 -12.96 28.40
N ASP A 133 -18.04 -13.46 29.36
CA ASP A 133 -18.66 -14.77 29.24
C ASP A 133 -19.51 -14.86 27.96
N GLY A 134 -19.39 -15.99 27.26
CA GLY A 134 -20.03 -16.21 25.96
C GLY A 134 -19.18 -15.78 24.76
N PHE A 135 -18.14 -14.96 24.94
CA PHE A 135 -17.21 -14.68 23.84
C PHE A 135 -16.19 -15.81 23.68
N PRO A 136 -15.63 -16.00 22.46
CA PRO A 136 -14.40 -16.76 22.29
C PRO A 136 -13.29 -16.23 23.19
N GLY A 137 -12.52 -17.13 23.81
CA GLY A 137 -11.43 -16.79 24.72
C GLY A 137 -11.88 -15.99 25.96
N ALA A 138 -13.08 -16.23 26.48
CA ALA A 138 -13.59 -15.59 27.70
C ALA A 138 -12.53 -15.53 28.82
N GLY A 139 -12.39 -14.35 29.44
CA GLY A 139 -11.35 -14.09 30.44
C GLY A 139 -9.95 -13.83 29.87
N GLN A 140 -9.79 -13.72 28.55
CA GLN A 140 -8.57 -13.23 27.88
C GLN A 140 -8.78 -11.82 27.30
N SER A 141 -7.68 -11.13 26.97
CA SER A 141 -7.73 -9.82 26.30
C SER A 141 -8.37 -9.96 24.93
N LEU A 142 -9.43 -9.20 24.65
CA LEU A 142 -10.24 -9.33 23.44
C LEU A 142 -9.41 -9.16 22.14
N LEU A 143 -8.47 -8.21 22.12
CA LEU A 143 -7.69 -7.86 20.92
C LEU A 143 -6.36 -8.63 20.76
N LEU A 144 -6.06 -9.57 21.66
CA LEU A 144 -4.78 -10.30 21.66
C LEU A 144 -4.96 -11.82 21.55
N GLN A 145 -6.18 -12.29 21.27
CA GLN A 145 -6.48 -13.71 21.19
C GLN A 145 -5.91 -14.32 19.91
N PRO A 146 -5.11 -15.41 20.01
CA PRO A 146 -4.61 -16.11 18.81
C PRO A 146 -5.71 -16.94 18.14
N GLN A 147 -6.58 -17.55 18.94
CA GLN A 147 -7.61 -18.51 18.51
C GLN A 147 -8.83 -17.81 17.87
N SER A 148 -9.00 -16.51 18.13
CA SER A 148 -10.09 -15.70 17.59
C SER A 148 -9.57 -14.30 17.29
N PRO A 149 -8.80 -14.14 16.20
CA PRO A 149 -8.24 -12.86 15.79
C PRO A 149 -9.34 -11.79 15.65
N LEU A 150 -9.17 -10.65 16.33
CA LEU A 150 -10.15 -9.58 16.32
C LEU A 150 -9.48 -8.21 16.16
N CYS A 151 -9.97 -7.42 15.22
CA CYS A 151 -9.56 -6.03 15.02
C CYS A 151 -10.72 -5.10 15.40
N LEU A 152 -10.50 -4.23 16.39
CA LEU A 152 -11.43 -3.16 16.76
C LEU A 152 -11.08 -1.85 16.04
N THR A 153 -12.08 -1.23 15.42
CA THR A 153 -12.04 0.17 14.96
C THR A 153 -13.24 0.95 15.52
N ARG A 154 -13.05 2.24 15.76
CA ARG A 154 -14.10 3.18 16.13
C ARG A 154 -14.61 3.91 14.88
N GLU A 155 -15.88 4.28 14.86
CA GLU A 155 -16.45 5.14 13.81
C GLU A 155 -17.33 6.22 14.45
N VAL A 156 -17.22 7.44 13.93
CA VAL A 156 -18.12 8.54 14.31
C VAL A 156 -19.33 8.50 13.38
N ARG A 157 -20.53 8.31 13.93
CA ARG A 157 -21.78 8.08 13.17
C ARG A 157 -22.06 9.07 12.02
N ARG A 158 -21.54 10.30 12.12
CA ARG A 158 -21.79 11.39 11.14
C ARG A 158 -20.85 11.36 9.94
N VAL A 159 -19.83 10.52 9.94
CA VAL A 159 -18.87 10.40 8.84
C VAL A 159 -19.49 9.48 7.79
N SER A 160 -19.81 10.04 6.62
CA SER A 160 -20.31 9.23 5.51
C SER A 160 -19.22 8.23 5.06
N GLN A 161 -19.60 6.97 4.89
CA GLN A 161 -18.73 5.92 4.35
C GLN A 161 -18.38 6.08 2.86
N THR A 162 -18.59 7.25 2.23
CA THR A 162 -18.60 7.35 0.77
C THR A 162 -17.48 8.19 0.15
N THR A 163 -16.97 7.64 -0.97
CA THR A 163 -16.15 8.24 -2.03
C THR A 163 -14.64 8.40 -1.82
N TYR A 164 -14.02 7.74 -0.84
CA TYR A 164 -12.56 7.70 -0.80
C TYR A 164 -11.99 6.60 -1.71
N ARG A 165 -11.00 6.96 -2.54
CA ARG A 165 -10.19 6.02 -3.32
C ARG A 165 -8.85 5.84 -2.63
N TRP A 166 -8.53 4.61 -2.22
CA TRP A 166 -7.26 4.30 -1.59
C TRP A 166 -6.10 4.70 -2.52
N PRO A 167 -5.06 5.37 -1.99
CA PRO A 167 -4.00 5.94 -2.79
C PRO A 167 -3.22 4.87 -3.55
N LYS A 168 -3.00 5.13 -4.84
CA LYS A 168 -2.28 4.24 -5.75
C LYS A 168 -0.78 4.49 -5.77
N LYS A 169 -0.34 5.72 -5.51
CA LYS A 169 1.07 6.15 -5.44
C LYS A 169 1.27 6.81 -4.08
N PRO A 170 2.02 6.21 -3.16
CA PRO A 170 2.10 6.72 -1.79
C PRO A 170 2.94 7.99 -1.72
N LYS A 171 2.36 9.04 -1.13
CA LYS A 171 3.06 10.26 -0.73
C LYS A 171 2.77 10.61 0.72
N ILE A 172 3.83 10.75 1.51
CA ILE A 172 3.82 10.91 2.96
C ILE A 172 4.27 12.32 3.33
N LEU A 173 3.51 13.00 4.19
CA LEU A 173 3.99 14.15 4.95
C LEU A 173 4.41 13.66 6.33
N PHE A 174 5.68 13.86 6.71
CA PHE A 174 6.16 13.66 8.07
C PHE A 174 6.33 15.01 8.76
N ALA A 175 5.42 15.35 9.66
CA ALA A 175 5.46 16.55 10.48
C ALA A 175 5.94 16.20 11.89
N ALA A 176 7.15 16.64 12.24
CA ALA A 176 7.69 16.50 13.59
C ALA A 176 7.72 17.86 14.28
N ALA A 177 7.41 17.89 15.57
CA ALA A 177 7.51 19.10 16.37
C ALA A 177 8.01 18.77 17.77
N SER A 178 9.01 19.51 18.21
CA SER A 178 9.50 19.47 19.59
C SER A 178 9.88 20.87 20.07
N PRO A 179 8.90 21.76 20.27
CA PRO A 179 9.17 23.10 20.75
C PRO A 179 9.78 23.04 22.16
N ARG A 180 10.70 23.97 22.45
CA ARG A 180 11.52 24.02 23.69
C ARG A 180 12.50 22.86 23.86
N GLY A 181 12.78 22.10 22.81
CA GLY A 181 13.78 21.04 22.83
C GLY A 181 13.37 19.79 23.61
N GLY A 182 12.08 19.46 23.65
CA GLY A 182 11.62 18.18 24.18
C GLY A 182 12.24 17.00 23.42
N GLU A 183 12.38 15.85 24.07
CA GLU A 183 12.90 14.67 23.39
C GLU A 183 11.79 13.98 22.59
N ILE A 184 12.02 13.78 21.29
CA ILE A 184 11.18 12.96 20.41
C ILE A 184 12.08 11.99 19.61
N PRO A 185 11.62 10.77 19.30
CA PRO A 185 12.38 9.79 18.52
C PRO A 185 12.42 10.13 17.01
N PHE A 186 12.79 11.35 16.64
CA PHE A 186 12.74 11.88 15.27
C PHE A 186 13.50 11.00 14.27
N ASP A 187 14.77 10.70 14.55
CA ASP A 187 15.62 9.93 13.63
C ASP A 187 15.12 8.50 13.42
N ALA A 188 14.56 7.88 14.46
CA ALA A 188 14.02 6.53 14.38
C ALA A 188 12.75 6.49 13.52
N HIS A 189 11.85 7.47 13.68
CA HIS A 189 10.66 7.60 12.84
C HIS A 189 11.02 7.92 11.38
N LEU A 190 11.97 8.84 11.17
CA LEU A 190 12.47 9.16 9.83
C LEU A 190 13.07 7.92 9.16
N LEU A 191 13.85 7.13 9.89
CA LEU A 191 14.43 5.89 9.37
C LEU A 191 13.34 4.86 9.01
N ALA A 192 12.33 4.70 9.88
CA ALA A 192 11.20 3.80 9.61
C ALA A 192 10.44 4.19 8.33
N LEU A 193 10.10 5.48 8.18
CA LEU A 193 9.43 5.99 6.98
C LEU A 193 10.29 5.86 5.72
N ARG A 194 11.60 6.15 5.82
CA ARG A 194 12.54 5.97 4.70
C ARG A 194 12.63 4.52 4.25
N LYS A 195 12.72 3.57 5.19
CA LYS A 195 12.71 2.13 4.90
C LYS A 195 11.39 1.70 4.24
N ALA A 196 10.27 2.27 4.67
CA ALA A 196 8.96 1.93 4.12
C ALA A 196 8.81 2.35 2.65
N VAL A 197 9.36 3.51 2.25
CA VAL A 197 9.28 4.00 0.85
C VAL A 197 10.40 3.49 -0.06
N ASP A 198 11.53 3.03 0.51
CA ASP A 198 12.71 2.52 -0.20
C ASP A 198 12.43 1.54 -1.37
N PRO A 199 11.43 0.64 -1.31
CA PRO A 199 11.12 -0.28 -2.39
C PRO A 199 10.79 0.40 -3.73
N TRP A 200 10.28 1.63 -3.72
CA TRP A 200 9.78 2.34 -4.92
C TRP A 200 10.64 3.52 -5.37
N VAL A 201 11.70 3.84 -4.65
CA VAL A 201 12.61 4.94 -5.02
C VAL A 201 13.40 4.51 -6.25
N THR A 202 13.02 5.03 -7.42
CA THR A 202 13.49 4.56 -8.75
C THR A 202 14.54 5.44 -9.42
N ASN A 203 14.72 6.68 -8.94
CA ASN A 203 15.52 7.69 -9.63
C ASN A 203 16.87 7.96 -8.94
N PHE A 204 17.96 7.81 -9.70
CA PHE A 204 19.23 8.49 -9.45
C PHE A 204 19.43 9.45 -10.62
N ASP A 205 18.88 10.66 -10.52
CA ASP A 205 19.47 11.77 -11.24
C ASP A 205 20.62 12.28 -10.37
N PRO A 206 21.88 12.18 -10.82
CA PRO A 206 23.05 12.64 -10.07
C PRO A 206 23.07 14.15 -9.85
N GLN A 207 22.30 14.93 -10.62
CA GLN A 207 22.12 16.37 -10.39
C GLN A 207 21.05 16.65 -9.32
N MET A 208 20.22 15.67 -8.95
CA MET A 208 19.22 15.80 -7.89
C MET A 208 19.73 15.24 -6.55
N GLU A 209 19.71 16.10 -5.53
CA GLU A 209 20.01 15.69 -4.16
C GLU A 209 19.11 14.53 -3.71
N VAL A 210 19.62 13.66 -2.84
CA VAL A 210 18.85 12.55 -2.22
C VAL A 210 17.54 13.07 -1.62
N ALA A 211 17.55 14.28 -1.07
CA ALA A 211 16.39 14.95 -0.51
C ALA A 211 15.29 15.24 -1.54
N GLN A 212 15.65 15.67 -2.75
CA GLN A 212 14.68 15.94 -3.83
C GLN A 212 14.01 14.66 -4.33
N ARG A 213 14.71 13.53 -4.30
CA ARG A 213 14.18 12.23 -4.75
C ARG A 213 13.24 11.59 -3.75
N LEU A 214 13.63 11.66 -2.48
CA LEU A 214 12.77 11.25 -1.38
C LEU A 214 11.47 12.06 -1.38
N SER A 215 11.52 13.33 -1.83
CA SER A 215 10.35 14.23 -1.86
C SER A 215 9.19 13.78 -2.76
N GLU A 216 9.43 12.87 -3.71
CA GLU A 216 8.35 12.23 -4.49
C GLU A 216 7.43 11.41 -3.58
N HIS A 217 7.99 10.78 -2.54
CA HIS A 217 7.29 9.85 -1.64
C HIS A 217 7.18 10.34 -0.20
N LEU A 218 8.08 11.17 0.29
CA LEU A 218 8.21 11.59 1.68
C LEU A 218 8.73 13.03 1.78
N ILE A 219 7.91 13.92 2.35
CA ILE A 219 8.28 15.30 2.68
C ILE A 219 8.37 15.41 4.20
N VAL A 220 9.45 16.02 4.70
CA VAL A 220 9.73 16.10 6.14
C VAL A 220 9.71 17.55 6.61
N LEU A 221 8.94 17.83 7.65
CA LEU A 221 8.89 19.11 8.38
C LEU A 221 9.41 18.86 9.80
N PRO A 222 10.72 19.07 10.08
CA PRO A 222 11.32 18.71 11.38
C PRO A 222 10.92 19.65 12.53
N ASN A 223 10.52 20.88 12.22
CA ASN A 223 10.04 21.89 13.18
C ASN A 223 8.65 22.36 12.74
N ALA A 224 7.70 21.44 12.63
CA ALA A 224 6.39 21.69 12.07
C ALA A 224 5.60 22.71 12.92
N SER A 225 5.18 23.79 12.27
CA SER A 225 4.10 24.67 12.72
C SER A 225 2.81 24.34 11.98
N ILE A 226 1.66 24.77 12.51
CA ILE A 226 0.37 24.58 11.84
C ILE A 226 0.32 25.25 10.46
N ASP A 227 1.00 26.37 10.30
CA ASP A 227 1.09 27.09 9.03
C ASP A 227 1.97 26.33 8.03
N SER A 228 3.11 25.77 8.47
CA SER A 228 3.96 24.96 7.59
C SER A 228 3.27 23.69 7.09
N ILE A 229 2.46 23.04 7.95
CA ILE A 229 1.64 21.89 7.55
C ILE A 229 0.61 22.33 6.52
N ARG A 230 -0.09 23.43 6.78
CA ARG A 230 -1.09 23.99 5.85
C ARG A 230 -0.49 24.31 4.49
N ASP A 231 0.68 24.95 4.48
CA ASP A 231 1.35 25.34 3.24
C ASP A 231 1.88 24.15 2.46
N ALA A 232 2.38 23.11 3.15
CA ALA A 232 2.74 21.85 2.52
C ALA A 232 1.52 21.18 1.85
N CYS A 233 0.38 21.10 2.55
CA CYS A 233 -0.87 20.53 2.00
C CYS A 233 -1.49 21.38 0.86
N ARG A 234 -1.17 22.67 0.78
CA ARG A 234 -1.54 23.54 -0.35
C ARG A 234 -0.69 23.29 -1.59
N GLN A 235 0.57 22.92 -1.41
CA GLN A 235 1.54 22.72 -2.49
C GLN A 235 1.53 21.29 -3.03
N HIS A 236 1.21 20.32 -2.17
CA HIS A 236 1.28 18.90 -2.48
C HIS A 236 0.04 18.17 -1.98
N ASP A 237 -0.42 17.19 -2.76
CA ASP A 237 -1.46 16.28 -2.32
C ASP A 237 -0.84 15.07 -1.61
N PHE A 238 -1.02 15.00 -0.30
CA PHE A 238 -0.51 13.91 0.54
C PHE A 238 -1.59 12.87 0.76
N ASN A 239 -1.22 11.60 0.62
CA ASN A 239 -2.14 10.51 0.93
C ASN A 239 -2.00 10.03 2.38
N TYR A 240 -0.80 10.17 2.93
CA TYR A 240 -0.49 9.78 4.29
C TYR A 240 0.12 10.97 5.04
N VAL A 241 -0.28 11.18 6.28
CA VAL A 241 0.32 12.18 7.15
C VAL A 241 0.75 11.49 8.44
N HIS A 242 2.03 11.61 8.77
CA HIS A 242 2.61 11.16 10.03
C HIS A 242 2.94 12.37 10.89
N ILE A 243 2.37 12.44 12.08
CA ILE A 243 2.64 13.52 13.04
C ILE A 243 3.37 12.95 14.25
N LEU A 244 4.55 13.48 14.55
CA LEU A 244 5.33 13.18 15.74
C LEU A 244 5.43 14.45 16.59
N ALA A 245 4.76 14.48 17.72
CA ALA A 245 4.75 15.66 18.60
C ALA A 245 4.45 15.25 20.05
N HIS A 246 4.69 16.15 20.99
CA HIS A 246 4.18 15.99 22.34
C HIS A 246 2.69 16.33 22.41
N GLY A 247 1.96 15.60 23.26
CA GLY A 247 0.62 15.99 23.67
C GLY A 247 0.73 17.12 24.69
N ALA A 248 -0.15 18.12 24.58
CA ALA A 248 -0.20 19.23 25.51
C ALA A 248 -1.60 19.46 26.05
N ASN A 249 -1.69 19.72 27.35
CA ASN A 249 -2.93 20.14 27.99
C ASN A 249 -3.14 21.63 27.75
N TYR A 250 -4.36 22.00 27.42
CA TYR A 250 -4.79 23.39 27.38
C TYR A 250 -6.17 23.51 28.02
N LYS A 251 -6.46 24.71 28.57
CA LYS A 251 -7.77 25.04 29.10
C LYS A 251 -8.58 25.78 28.05
N ASP A 252 -9.75 25.26 27.73
CA ASP A 252 -10.77 25.95 26.97
C ASP A 252 -11.91 26.31 27.91
N ALA A 253 -11.92 27.57 28.38
CA ALA A 253 -12.72 27.99 29.53
C ALA A 253 -12.47 27.11 30.77
N ASP A 254 -13.49 26.37 31.22
CA ASP A 254 -13.43 25.44 32.38
C ASP A 254 -13.16 23.97 31.97
N ASP A 255 -12.81 23.72 30.70
CA ASP A 255 -12.60 22.39 30.12
C ASP A 255 -11.09 22.11 29.92
N ASP A 256 -10.57 21.08 30.57
CA ASP A 256 -9.19 20.58 30.37
C ASP A 256 -9.13 19.66 29.15
N ARG A 257 -8.41 20.08 28.11
CA ARG A 257 -8.34 19.40 26.82
C ARG A 257 -6.93 19.04 26.41
N PHE A 258 -6.84 18.11 25.46
CA PHE A 258 -5.58 17.69 24.85
C PHE A 258 -5.46 18.20 23.40
N GLY A 259 -4.29 18.74 23.08
CA GLY A 259 -3.89 19.13 21.74
C GLY A 259 -2.47 18.67 21.44
N LEU A 260 -1.96 19.06 20.28
CA LEU A 260 -0.58 18.79 19.87
C LEU A 260 0.28 20.03 20.09
N ALA A 261 1.43 19.87 20.73
CA ALA A 261 2.42 20.93 20.86
C ALA A 261 3.23 21.07 19.55
N LEU A 262 2.84 22.02 18.71
CA LEU A 262 3.57 22.39 17.50
C LEU A 262 4.43 23.64 17.71
N HIS A 263 5.35 23.91 16.78
CA HIS A 263 6.13 25.14 16.82
C HIS A 263 5.23 26.35 16.51
N GLY A 264 5.37 27.39 17.33
CA GLY A 264 4.71 28.69 17.14
C GLY A 264 5.45 29.59 16.15
N ARG A 265 5.47 30.90 16.43
CA ARG A 265 6.13 31.89 15.53
C ARG A 265 7.65 31.78 15.53
N THR A 266 8.21 31.37 16.66
CA THR A 266 9.64 31.12 16.85
C THR A 266 9.87 29.65 17.19
N ILE A 267 11.09 29.15 17.01
CA ILE A 267 11.40 27.73 17.24
C ILE A 267 11.13 27.27 18.69
N ASP A 268 11.26 28.16 19.67
CA ASP A 268 11.01 27.87 21.09
C ASP A 268 9.56 28.15 21.54
N ASP A 269 8.74 28.72 20.65
CA ASP A 269 7.34 29.01 20.94
C ASP A 269 6.48 27.76 20.74
N VAL A 270 5.49 27.57 21.60
CA VAL A 270 4.60 26.40 21.60
C VAL A 270 3.21 26.85 21.19
N ASP A 271 2.73 26.39 20.05
CA ASP A 271 1.33 26.49 19.65
C ASP A 271 0.62 25.16 19.96
N VAL A 272 -0.34 25.18 20.89
CA VAL A 272 -1.16 24.00 21.18
C VAL A 272 -2.32 23.95 20.19
N VAL A 273 -2.28 22.96 19.31
CA VAL A 273 -3.22 22.81 18.20
C VAL A 273 -4.23 21.71 18.48
N ASP A 274 -5.51 22.07 18.45
CA ASP A 274 -6.63 21.12 18.56
C ASP A 274 -6.90 20.36 17.24
N GLY A 275 -7.75 19.33 17.31
CA GLY A 275 -8.06 18.50 16.15
C GLY A 275 -8.83 19.21 15.02
N VAL A 276 -9.61 20.26 15.32
CA VAL A 276 -10.35 21.02 14.31
C VAL A 276 -9.41 21.93 13.53
N ARG A 277 -8.52 22.65 14.23
CA ARG A 277 -7.45 23.46 13.64
C ARG A 277 -6.53 22.59 12.78
N LEU A 278 -6.17 21.40 13.25
CA LEU A 278 -5.36 20.46 12.48
C LEU A 278 -6.11 19.93 11.24
N ALA A 279 -7.37 19.52 11.38
CA ALA A 279 -8.18 19.07 10.25
C ALA A 279 -8.25 20.13 9.14
N ALA A 280 -8.45 21.40 9.51
CA ALA A 280 -8.49 22.52 8.59
C ALA A 280 -7.14 22.76 7.88
N ALA A 281 -6.01 22.49 8.53
CA ALA A 281 -4.69 22.59 7.92
C ALA A 281 -4.41 21.44 6.93
N LEU A 282 -4.84 20.22 7.26
CA LEU A 282 -4.67 19.04 6.42
C LEU A 282 -5.63 19.03 5.21
N ARG A 283 -6.81 19.64 5.35
CA ARG A 283 -7.87 19.66 4.32
C ARG A 283 -8.00 21.01 3.63
N THR A 284 -6.91 21.47 3.01
CA THR A 284 -6.89 22.75 2.29
C THR A 284 -7.09 22.61 0.78
N CYS A 285 -7.63 23.66 0.15
CA CYS A 285 -7.71 23.74 -1.32
C CYS A 285 -6.32 23.87 -1.93
N LEU A 286 -6.03 23.06 -2.94
CA LEU A 286 -4.79 23.15 -3.73
C LEU A 286 -4.80 24.42 -4.59
N THR A 287 -3.68 25.15 -4.60
CA THR A 287 -3.57 26.48 -5.22
C THR A 287 -3.70 26.47 -6.75
N SER A 288 -3.58 25.31 -7.39
CA SER A 288 -3.46 25.19 -8.85
C SER A 288 -4.76 24.86 -9.59
N SER A 289 -5.87 24.53 -8.91
CA SER A 289 -7.14 24.20 -9.60
C SER A 289 -8.43 24.66 -8.93
N GLY A 290 -8.39 25.17 -7.69
CA GLY A 290 -9.57 25.72 -6.98
C GLY A 290 -10.70 24.73 -6.68
N SER A 291 -10.68 23.51 -7.26
CA SER A 291 -11.73 22.50 -7.14
C SER A 291 -11.29 21.25 -6.37
N HIS A 292 -10.00 21.06 -6.11
CA HIS A 292 -9.47 19.90 -5.39
C HIS A 292 -9.00 20.29 -3.98
N VAL A 293 -9.61 19.67 -2.98
CA VAL A 293 -9.22 19.80 -1.57
C VAL A 293 -8.31 18.63 -1.24
N SER A 294 -7.12 18.90 -0.69
CA SER A 294 -6.26 17.81 -0.21
C SER A 294 -7.01 17.05 0.89
N ASN A 295 -6.98 15.72 0.83
CA ASN A 295 -7.66 14.89 1.82
C ASN A 295 -6.87 13.59 2.04
N PRO A 296 -5.99 13.53 3.06
CA PRO A 296 -5.20 12.35 3.29
C PRO A 296 -6.10 11.15 3.60
N ALA A 297 -5.73 9.97 3.07
CA ALA A 297 -6.35 8.69 3.40
C ALA A 297 -6.19 8.37 4.88
N VAL A 298 -4.97 8.63 5.36
CA VAL A 298 -4.47 8.14 6.64
C VAL A 298 -3.74 9.25 7.36
N VAL A 299 -4.14 9.50 8.60
CA VAL A 299 -3.36 10.30 9.54
C VAL A 299 -2.93 9.41 10.70
N THR A 300 -1.62 9.35 10.95
CA THR A 300 -1.04 8.66 12.10
C THR A 300 -0.46 9.70 13.05
N ILE A 301 -0.83 9.62 14.33
CA ILE A 301 -0.43 10.58 15.36
C ILE A 301 0.38 9.84 16.42
N ALA A 302 1.71 9.99 16.36
CA ALA A 302 2.64 9.60 17.40
C ALA A 302 2.75 10.73 18.44
N SER A 303 1.68 10.92 19.22
CA SER A 303 1.63 11.89 20.32
C SER A 303 0.82 11.34 21.48
N CYS A 304 1.30 11.59 22.69
CA CYS A 304 0.58 11.27 23.92
C CYS A 304 -0.84 11.86 23.90
N ASP A 305 -1.80 11.09 24.42
CA ASP A 305 -3.18 11.53 24.65
C ASP A 305 -3.93 12.05 23.40
N SER A 306 -3.46 11.77 22.19
CA SER A 306 -4.08 12.22 20.92
C SER A 306 -5.47 11.62 20.65
N GLY A 307 -5.75 10.46 21.24
CA GLY A 307 -7.07 9.81 21.28
C GLY A 307 -7.88 10.15 22.55
N ASN A 308 -7.28 10.87 23.51
CA ASN A 308 -7.92 11.25 24.76
C ASN A 308 -8.78 12.50 24.58
N VAL A 309 -10.03 12.44 25.07
CA VAL A 309 -10.97 13.56 24.95
C VAL A 309 -10.70 14.63 26.01
N GLY A 310 -10.08 14.28 27.14
CA GLY A 310 -9.98 15.17 28.30
C GLY A 310 -11.31 15.26 29.05
N THR A 311 -11.63 16.42 29.59
CA THR A 311 -12.98 16.67 30.14
C THR A 311 -13.97 16.90 28.99
N VAL A 312 -15.24 16.53 29.22
CA VAL A 312 -16.33 16.64 28.22
C VAL A 312 -17.31 17.76 28.57
N LEU A 313 -16.83 18.79 29.28
CA LEU A 313 -17.67 19.90 29.75
C LEU A 313 -18.01 20.87 28.62
N GLY A 314 -17.12 21.03 27.63
CA GLY A 314 -17.36 21.84 26.42
C GLY A 314 -17.64 21.01 25.17
N SER A 315 -17.92 21.71 24.05
CA SER A 315 -18.06 21.08 22.73
C SER A 315 -16.67 20.72 22.19
N GLY A 316 -16.32 19.44 22.18
CA GLY A 316 -15.00 18.99 21.74
C GLY A 316 -14.86 17.48 21.82
N ALA A 317 -13.98 16.95 20.98
CA ALA A 317 -13.59 15.55 20.99
C ALA A 317 -12.06 15.46 20.98
N SER A 318 -11.51 14.26 21.15
CA SER A 318 -10.07 14.05 21.00
C SER A 318 -9.59 14.48 19.62
N VAL A 319 -8.29 14.77 19.48
CA VAL A 319 -7.69 15.14 18.19
C VAL A 319 -8.04 14.10 17.12
N ALA A 320 -7.93 12.82 17.45
CA ALA A 320 -8.26 11.73 16.53
C ALA A 320 -9.73 11.71 16.11
N HIS A 321 -10.65 11.89 17.06
CA HIS A 321 -12.08 11.96 16.78
C HIS A 321 -12.42 13.15 15.88
N ALA A 322 -11.90 14.34 16.19
CA ALA A 322 -12.16 15.54 15.42
C ALA A 322 -11.65 15.42 13.98
N LEU A 323 -10.46 14.85 13.76
CA LEU A 323 -9.94 14.59 12.41
C LEU A 323 -10.85 13.65 11.62
N HIS A 324 -11.31 12.58 12.25
CA HIS A 324 -12.19 11.61 11.60
C HIS A 324 -13.58 12.20 11.31
N GLU A 325 -14.18 12.92 12.28
CA GLU A 325 -15.44 13.64 12.10
C GLU A 325 -15.35 14.66 10.94
N ASN A 326 -14.17 15.28 10.76
CA ASN A 326 -13.87 16.16 9.65
C ASN A 326 -13.48 15.42 8.36
N GLY A 327 -13.78 14.13 8.21
CA GLY A 327 -13.75 13.42 6.93
C GLY A 327 -12.44 12.73 6.56
N ILE A 328 -11.49 12.58 7.50
CA ILE A 328 -10.30 11.75 7.29
C ILE A 328 -10.67 10.27 7.47
N PRO A 329 -10.50 9.41 6.45
CA PRO A 329 -11.02 8.04 6.48
C PRO A 329 -10.41 7.15 7.56
N LEU A 330 -9.09 7.22 7.76
CA LEU A 330 -8.38 6.44 8.77
C LEU A 330 -7.52 7.35 9.63
N VAL A 331 -7.77 7.35 10.94
CA VAL A 331 -6.95 8.08 11.93
C VAL A 331 -6.46 7.10 12.97
N ILE A 332 -5.14 6.94 13.09
CA ILE A 332 -4.49 6.10 14.09
C ILE A 332 -3.82 7.02 15.12
N ALA A 333 -4.17 6.84 16.38
CA ALA A 333 -3.74 7.69 17.48
C ALA A 333 -3.59 6.86 18.77
N SER A 334 -3.33 7.52 19.89
CA SER A 334 -3.15 6.85 21.18
C SER A 334 -4.06 7.42 22.27
N GLN A 335 -4.85 6.56 22.93
CA GLN A 335 -5.75 6.94 24.03
C GLN A 335 -4.99 7.44 25.26
N PHE A 336 -3.82 6.88 25.54
CA PHE A 336 -2.92 7.28 26.62
C PHE A 336 -1.47 7.38 26.06
N PRO A 337 -0.48 7.87 26.81
CA PRO A 337 0.89 8.01 26.31
C PRO A 337 1.43 6.73 25.66
N LEU A 338 2.06 6.86 24.50
CA LEU A 338 2.87 5.79 23.88
C LEU A 338 4.32 5.95 24.32
N SER A 339 5.01 4.84 24.58
CA SER A 339 6.47 4.89 24.71
C SER A 339 7.13 5.27 23.38
N PHE A 340 8.37 5.78 23.44
CA PHE A 340 9.13 6.08 22.23
C PHE A 340 9.28 4.82 21.36
N ASP A 341 9.72 3.70 21.93
CA ASP A 341 9.82 2.42 21.22
C ASP A 341 8.48 1.99 20.62
N GLY A 342 7.37 2.15 21.36
CA GLY A 342 6.03 1.83 20.88
C GLY A 342 5.61 2.69 19.68
N SER A 343 5.96 3.98 19.69
CA SER A 343 5.69 4.90 18.59
C SER A 343 6.55 4.59 17.33
N VAL A 344 7.77 4.11 17.52
CA VAL A 344 8.62 3.63 16.41
C VAL A 344 8.04 2.37 15.81
N ILE A 345 7.67 1.37 16.64
CA ILE A 345 7.04 0.12 16.18
C ILE A 345 5.75 0.40 15.42
N MET A 346 4.91 1.32 15.93
CA MET A 346 3.72 1.77 15.22
C MET A 346 4.06 2.29 13.83
N THR A 347 5.08 3.13 13.71
CA THR A 347 5.50 3.70 12.42
C THR A 347 6.02 2.61 11.47
N GLU A 348 6.85 1.69 11.95
CA GLU A 348 7.36 0.56 11.16
C GLU A 348 6.21 -0.30 10.60
N VAL A 349 5.34 -0.81 11.49
CA VAL A 349 4.29 -1.77 11.11
C VAL A 349 3.22 -1.11 10.23
N VAL A 350 2.81 0.12 10.58
CA VAL A 350 1.74 0.81 9.84
C VAL A 350 2.20 1.14 8.43
N TYR A 351 3.39 1.71 8.25
CA TYR A 351 3.84 2.11 6.93
C TYR A 351 4.34 0.92 6.09
N ASP A 352 4.98 -0.10 6.67
CA ASP A 352 5.31 -1.31 5.89
C ASP A 352 4.03 -2.03 5.41
N GLY A 353 2.98 -2.10 6.23
CA GLY A 353 1.72 -2.71 5.82
C GLY A 353 0.93 -1.88 4.79
N LEU A 354 0.62 -0.63 5.13
CA LEU A 354 -0.31 0.19 4.34
C LEU A 354 0.25 0.57 2.97
N LEU A 355 1.56 0.83 2.86
CA LEU A 355 2.18 1.20 1.59
C LEU A 355 2.24 0.01 0.62
N TRP A 356 2.32 -1.21 1.14
CA TRP A 356 2.23 -2.43 0.36
C TRP A 356 0.80 -2.83 0.02
N GLY A 357 -0.22 -2.09 0.47
CA GLY A 357 -1.64 -2.36 0.20
C GLY A 357 -2.25 -3.46 1.08
N ILE A 358 -1.67 -3.73 2.26
CA ILE A 358 -2.29 -4.62 3.25
C ILE A 358 -3.53 -3.95 3.84
N ASP A 359 -4.57 -4.73 4.18
CA ASP A 359 -5.80 -4.21 4.79
C ASP A 359 -5.48 -3.46 6.10
N PRO A 360 -5.91 -2.19 6.27
CA PRO A 360 -5.65 -1.43 7.48
C PRO A 360 -6.08 -2.14 8.77
N ARG A 361 -7.13 -2.95 8.72
CA ARG A 361 -7.61 -3.72 9.87
C ARG A 361 -6.64 -4.86 10.21
N GLN A 362 -6.08 -5.52 9.20
CA GLN A 362 -5.03 -6.50 9.40
C GLN A 362 -3.76 -5.85 9.97
N VAL A 363 -3.39 -4.66 9.45
CA VAL A 363 -2.25 -3.89 9.98
C VAL A 363 -2.44 -3.54 11.45
N LEU A 364 -3.62 -3.07 11.84
CA LEU A 364 -3.95 -2.76 13.24
C LEU A 364 -3.91 -4.00 14.14
N PHE A 365 -4.38 -5.15 13.65
CA PHE A 365 -4.30 -6.42 14.36
C PHE A 365 -2.83 -6.84 14.60
N CYS A 366 -2.02 -6.83 13.54
CA CYS A 366 -0.59 -7.15 13.63
C CYS A 366 0.16 -6.18 14.56
N LEU A 367 -0.11 -4.88 14.46
CA LEU A 367 0.49 -3.85 15.30
C LEU A 367 0.29 -4.14 16.81
N ARG A 368 -0.93 -4.47 17.23
CA ARG A 368 -1.20 -4.76 18.65
C ARG A 368 -0.45 -6.00 19.14
N ARG A 369 -0.35 -7.04 18.30
CA ARG A 369 0.42 -8.25 18.62
C ARG A 369 1.92 -7.94 18.72
N ASP A 370 2.46 -7.17 17.78
CA ASP A 370 3.88 -6.81 17.77
C ASP A 370 4.26 -5.94 18.97
N LEU A 371 3.42 -4.94 19.30
CA LEU A 371 3.59 -4.14 20.51
C LEU A 371 3.53 -5.01 21.76
N ARG A 372 2.59 -5.95 21.85
CA ARG A 372 2.49 -6.86 22.99
C ARG A 372 3.70 -7.79 23.11
N ALA A 373 4.20 -8.30 21.99
CA ALA A 373 5.33 -9.23 21.95
C ALA A 373 6.65 -8.54 22.27
N ARG A 374 6.92 -7.39 21.64
CA ARG A 374 8.18 -6.64 21.80
C ARG A 374 8.22 -5.82 23.10
N LEU A 375 7.08 -5.28 23.53
CA LEU A 375 6.95 -4.41 24.70
C LEU A 375 6.01 -5.02 25.76
N SER A 376 6.28 -6.27 26.16
CA SER A 376 5.43 -7.04 27.08
C SER A 376 5.18 -6.40 28.45
N GLN A 377 6.07 -5.49 28.87
CA GLN A 377 6.02 -4.78 30.15
C GLN A 377 5.24 -3.46 30.07
N LEU A 378 4.85 -3.06 28.85
CA LEU A 378 4.10 -1.85 28.55
C LEU A 378 2.72 -2.22 28.01
N HIS A 379 1.84 -1.22 27.98
CA HIS A 379 0.46 -1.38 27.52
C HIS A 379 0.17 -0.57 26.26
N ASP A 380 1.23 -0.22 25.52
CA ASP A 380 1.17 0.55 24.27
C ASP A 380 0.21 -0.08 23.25
N TRP A 381 0.16 -1.42 23.18
CA TRP A 381 -0.77 -2.17 22.32
C TRP A 381 -2.24 -1.76 22.53
N ALA A 382 -2.61 -1.45 23.77
CA ALA A 382 -3.97 -1.07 24.14
C ALA A 382 -4.21 0.44 24.02
N SER A 383 -3.14 1.22 23.93
CA SER A 383 -3.24 2.66 23.71
C SER A 383 -3.70 2.96 22.29
N ILE A 384 -3.31 2.13 21.32
CA ILE A 384 -3.62 2.35 19.91
C ILE A 384 -5.13 2.36 19.69
N VAL A 385 -5.64 3.53 19.31
CA VAL A 385 -7.02 3.73 18.85
C VAL A 385 -7.01 4.00 17.36
N ALA A 386 -8.01 3.47 16.66
CA ALA A 386 -8.15 3.69 15.23
C ALA A 386 -9.59 4.07 14.91
N TYR A 387 -9.77 5.28 14.37
CA TYR A 387 -11.02 5.70 13.77
C TYR A 387 -11.01 5.35 12.28
N ALA A 388 -12.03 4.64 11.79
CA ALA A 388 -12.07 4.14 10.43
C ALA A 388 -13.47 4.23 9.81
N ALA A 389 -13.55 4.82 8.63
CA ALA A 389 -14.70 4.77 7.72
C ALA A 389 -14.19 4.35 6.34
N LEU A 390 -14.04 3.04 6.15
CA LEU A 390 -13.46 2.46 4.93
C LEU A 390 -14.53 2.26 3.85
N PRO A 391 -14.19 2.42 2.56
CA PRO A 391 -15.15 2.21 1.48
C PRO A 391 -15.53 0.73 1.37
N PRO A 392 -16.76 0.40 0.92
CA PRO A 392 -17.23 -0.99 0.83
C PRO A 392 -16.43 -1.84 -0.17
N ASP A 393 -15.82 -1.21 -1.19
CA ASP A 393 -14.96 -1.87 -2.19
C ASP A 393 -13.47 -1.85 -1.81
N ILE A 394 -13.11 -1.53 -0.55
CA ILE A 394 -11.71 -1.39 -0.10
C ILE A 394 -10.86 -2.63 -0.43
N ALA A 395 -11.40 -3.84 -0.31
CA ALA A 395 -10.66 -5.07 -0.61
C ALA A 395 -10.20 -5.12 -2.09
N THR A 396 -11.07 -4.71 -3.02
CA THR A 396 -10.74 -4.62 -4.44
C THR A 396 -9.72 -3.52 -4.70
N GLN A 397 -9.92 -2.35 -4.09
CA GLN A 397 -8.99 -1.23 -4.22
C GLN A 397 -7.58 -1.57 -3.71
N LEU A 398 -7.49 -2.19 -2.53
CA LEU A 398 -6.24 -2.63 -1.95
C LEU A 398 -5.58 -3.71 -2.79
N ARG A 399 -6.34 -4.65 -3.36
CA ARG A 399 -5.79 -5.65 -4.28
C ARG A 399 -5.11 -5.00 -5.49
N ASP A 400 -5.77 -4.03 -6.12
CA ASP A 400 -5.19 -3.28 -7.23
C ASP A 400 -3.93 -2.51 -6.82
N VAL A 401 -3.91 -1.97 -5.60
CA VAL A 401 -2.74 -1.30 -5.02
C VAL A 401 -1.62 -2.33 -4.82
N ARG A 402 -1.87 -3.49 -4.21
CA ARG A 402 -0.87 -4.55 -4.01
C ARG A 402 -0.22 -4.98 -5.32
N ILE A 403 -1.01 -5.24 -6.37
CA ILE A 403 -0.51 -5.61 -7.71
C ILE A 403 0.39 -4.49 -8.26
N ARG A 404 -0.06 -3.23 -8.16
CA ARG A 404 0.70 -2.07 -8.64
C ARG A 404 2.02 -1.92 -7.87
N GLN A 405 1.97 -1.89 -6.54
CA GLN A 405 3.13 -1.68 -5.68
C GLN A 405 4.16 -2.79 -5.87
N ALA A 406 3.72 -4.04 -6.03
CA ALA A 406 4.63 -5.15 -6.32
C ALA A 406 5.29 -4.99 -7.69
N ASN A 407 4.53 -4.63 -8.73
CA ASN A 407 5.10 -4.36 -10.05
C ASN A 407 6.06 -3.16 -10.06
N ASP A 408 5.71 -2.07 -9.38
CA ASP A 408 6.53 -0.86 -9.29
C ASP A 408 7.83 -1.14 -8.54
N CYS A 409 7.80 -1.97 -7.49
CA CYS A 409 8.99 -2.45 -6.79
C CYS A 409 9.91 -3.29 -7.71
N VAL A 410 9.33 -4.21 -8.49
CA VAL A 410 10.08 -4.97 -9.50
C VAL A 410 10.69 -4.04 -10.55
N CYS A 411 9.92 -3.06 -11.04
CA CYS A 411 10.39 -2.08 -12.00
C CYS A 411 11.50 -1.19 -11.43
N ALA A 412 11.42 -0.79 -10.15
CA ALA A 412 12.47 -0.06 -9.44
C ALA A 412 13.79 -0.83 -9.45
N GLY A 413 13.75 -2.13 -9.11
CA GLY A 413 14.94 -2.99 -9.16
C GLY A 413 15.53 -3.10 -10.57
N PHE A 414 14.71 -3.18 -11.61
CA PHE A 414 15.21 -3.14 -12.99
C PHE A 414 15.81 -1.79 -13.37
N ASN A 415 15.21 -0.67 -12.96
CA ASN A 415 15.71 0.67 -13.27
C ASN A 415 17.10 0.91 -12.68
N ILE A 416 17.30 0.55 -11.40
CA ILE A 416 18.62 0.64 -10.73
C ILE A 416 19.66 -0.19 -11.51
N ARG A 417 19.27 -1.39 -11.95
CA ARG A 417 20.17 -2.26 -12.71
C ARG A 417 20.46 -1.75 -14.13
N ASP A 418 19.46 -1.23 -14.84
CA ASP A 418 19.62 -0.63 -16.16
C ASP A 418 20.62 0.56 -16.08
N GLN A 419 20.58 1.35 -15.00
CA GLN A 419 21.53 2.45 -14.75
C GLN A 419 22.97 2.00 -14.42
N LEU A 420 23.13 0.79 -13.86
CA LEU A 420 24.43 0.18 -13.54
C LEU A 420 25.08 -0.53 -14.75
N ALA A 421 24.42 -0.58 -15.90
CA ALA A 421 24.92 -1.28 -17.08
C ALA A 421 26.14 -0.54 -17.70
N PRO A 422 27.13 -1.27 -18.27
CA PRO A 422 28.37 -0.67 -18.79
C PRO A 422 28.16 0.35 -19.92
N ASP A 423 27.10 0.16 -20.71
CA ASP A 423 26.75 1.01 -21.86
C ASP A 423 25.83 2.19 -21.48
N SER A 424 25.50 2.33 -20.19
CA SER A 424 24.80 3.50 -19.67
C SER A 424 25.74 4.71 -19.79
N PRO A 425 25.28 5.88 -20.27
CA PRO A 425 26.13 7.07 -20.42
C PRO A 425 26.90 7.33 -19.11
N SER A 426 28.19 7.04 -19.16
CA SER A 426 29.02 6.68 -18.00
C SER A 426 29.55 7.88 -17.20
N ASP A 427 29.23 9.10 -17.59
CA ASP A 427 29.89 10.30 -17.06
C ASP A 427 29.14 10.97 -15.90
N GLU A 428 27.95 10.49 -15.50
CA GLU A 428 27.11 11.26 -14.57
C GLU A 428 27.01 10.71 -13.13
N ASN A 429 27.33 9.44 -12.83
CA ASN A 429 26.91 8.82 -11.54
C ASN A 429 28.03 8.39 -10.56
N GLU A 430 28.65 9.37 -9.89
CA GLU A 430 29.72 9.17 -8.90
C GLU A 430 29.29 8.29 -7.70
N LEU A 431 28.02 8.34 -7.26
CA LEU A 431 27.50 7.57 -6.12
C LEU A 431 27.28 6.07 -6.40
N LEU A 432 26.83 5.71 -7.61
CA LEU A 432 26.67 4.29 -8.02
C LEU A 432 28.05 3.63 -8.24
N SER A 433 29.05 4.42 -8.64
CA SER A 433 30.42 3.95 -8.83
C SER A 433 31.16 3.62 -7.53
N LYS A 434 30.74 4.20 -6.39
CA LYS A 434 31.38 4.00 -5.08
C LYS A 434 31.15 2.60 -4.50
N ASP A 435 29.96 2.04 -4.68
CA ASP A 435 29.66 0.65 -4.28
C ASP A 435 28.60 0.01 -5.21
N PRO A 436 29.01 -0.47 -6.40
CA PRO A 436 28.10 -1.12 -7.34
C PRO A 436 27.47 -2.40 -6.79
N GLU A 437 28.13 -3.10 -5.84
CA GLU A 437 27.61 -4.35 -5.29
C GLU A 437 26.46 -4.13 -4.31
N TYR A 438 26.54 -3.10 -3.47
CA TYR A 438 25.44 -2.69 -2.60
C TYR A 438 24.16 -2.43 -3.42
N TRP A 439 24.27 -1.65 -4.49
CA TRP A 439 23.12 -1.32 -5.35
C TRP A 439 22.59 -2.51 -6.13
N ARG A 440 23.46 -3.40 -6.63
CA ARG A 440 23.02 -4.66 -7.25
C ARG A 440 22.26 -5.54 -6.27
N ARG A 441 22.71 -5.60 -5.00
CA ARG A 441 22.03 -6.37 -3.95
C ARG A 441 20.65 -5.78 -3.65
N GLY A 442 20.58 -4.47 -3.39
CA GLY A 442 19.32 -3.78 -3.13
C GLY A 442 18.32 -3.86 -4.29
N ALA A 443 18.80 -3.84 -5.54
CA ALA A 443 17.94 -4.08 -6.71
C ALA A 443 17.41 -5.52 -6.77
N SER A 444 18.23 -6.50 -6.39
CA SER A 444 17.83 -7.92 -6.32
C SER A 444 16.76 -8.15 -5.25
N GLU A 445 16.95 -7.57 -4.06
CA GLU A 445 16.03 -7.67 -2.93
C GLU A 445 14.67 -7.06 -3.27
N ARG A 446 14.63 -5.89 -3.91
CA ARG A 446 13.39 -5.26 -4.40
C ARG A 446 12.64 -6.17 -5.37
N MET A 447 13.32 -6.69 -6.38
CA MET A 447 12.69 -7.59 -7.34
C MET A 447 12.16 -8.84 -6.65
N GLN A 448 12.94 -9.47 -5.76
CA GLN A 448 12.50 -10.66 -5.04
C GLN A 448 11.26 -10.36 -4.18
N LYS A 449 11.28 -9.28 -3.38
CA LYS A 449 10.12 -8.87 -2.56
C LYS A 449 8.88 -8.63 -3.43
N GLY A 450 9.04 -7.94 -4.57
CA GLY A 450 7.94 -7.73 -5.51
C GLY A 450 7.39 -9.04 -6.10
N PHE A 451 8.26 -9.99 -6.46
CA PHE A 451 7.84 -11.31 -6.94
C PHE A 451 7.11 -12.12 -5.90
N ASP A 452 7.62 -12.16 -4.67
CA ASP A 452 7.00 -12.93 -3.58
C ASP A 452 5.55 -12.45 -3.37
N VAL A 453 5.34 -11.13 -3.37
CA VAL A 453 3.99 -10.54 -3.29
C VAL A 453 3.11 -10.89 -4.49
N LEU A 454 3.63 -10.85 -5.73
CA LEU A 454 2.86 -11.23 -6.92
C LEU A 454 2.46 -12.71 -6.90
N TRP A 455 3.36 -13.59 -6.47
CA TRP A 455 3.09 -15.03 -6.34
C TRP A 455 2.07 -15.32 -5.24
N ASP A 456 2.14 -14.62 -4.12
CA ASP A 456 1.13 -14.72 -3.07
C ASP A 456 -0.25 -14.25 -3.55
N LEU A 457 -0.29 -13.15 -4.33
CA LEU A 457 -1.55 -12.68 -4.94
C LEU A 457 -2.11 -13.70 -5.94
N ARG A 458 -1.26 -14.44 -6.67
CA ARG A 458 -1.70 -15.46 -7.62
C ARG A 458 -2.42 -16.62 -6.95
N LYS A 459 -1.99 -17.04 -5.74
CA LYS A 459 -2.62 -18.13 -4.98
C LYS A 459 -4.12 -17.89 -4.74
N SER A 460 -4.53 -16.62 -4.60
CA SER A 460 -5.92 -16.25 -4.34
C SER A 460 -6.63 -15.62 -5.56
N ALA A 461 -6.02 -15.66 -6.75
CA ALA A 461 -6.49 -14.89 -7.91
C ALA A 461 -7.75 -15.47 -8.56
N ASP A 462 -8.07 -16.75 -8.36
CA ASP A 462 -9.24 -17.38 -8.99
C ASP A 462 -10.57 -16.73 -8.55
N SER A 463 -10.56 -16.02 -7.41
CA SER A 463 -11.71 -15.27 -6.88
C SER A 463 -11.80 -13.82 -7.38
N ASP A 464 -10.86 -13.37 -8.20
CA ASP A 464 -10.83 -12.01 -8.73
C ASP A 464 -11.69 -11.85 -9.99
N PRO A 465 -12.06 -10.60 -10.34
CA PRO A 465 -12.49 -10.28 -11.69
C PRO A 465 -11.46 -10.74 -12.73
N LEU A 466 -11.94 -11.30 -13.84
CA LEU A 466 -11.12 -11.87 -14.92
C LEU A 466 -10.02 -10.91 -15.42
N GLU A 467 -10.33 -9.63 -15.56
CA GLU A 467 -9.38 -8.59 -15.98
C GLU A 467 -8.17 -8.49 -15.03
N ASN A 468 -8.40 -8.58 -13.72
CA ASN A 468 -7.34 -8.53 -12.72
C ASN A 468 -6.46 -9.79 -12.74
N GLN A 469 -7.05 -10.96 -13.02
CA GLN A 469 -6.30 -12.21 -13.19
C GLN A 469 -5.35 -12.12 -14.39
N ILE A 470 -5.88 -11.70 -15.55
CA ILE A 470 -5.10 -11.54 -16.78
C ILE A 470 -3.98 -10.52 -16.61
N ARG A 471 -4.28 -9.38 -15.98
CA ARG A 471 -3.30 -8.34 -15.70
C ARG A 471 -2.19 -8.84 -14.78
N LEU A 472 -2.53 -9.58 -13.72
CA LEU A 472 -1.56 -10.18 -12.80
C LEU A 472 -0.63 -11.15 -13.56
N LEU A 473 -1.21 -12.05 -14.36
CA LEU A 473 -0.44 -13.00 -15.18
C LEU A 473 0.50 -12.29 -16.17
N GLY A 474 0.02 -11.24 -16.86
CA GLY A 474 0.84 -10.45 -17.77
C GLY A 474 2.02 -9.76 -17.09
N ILE A 475 1.80 -9.18 -15.89
CA ILE A 475 2.84 -8.58 -15.07
C ILE A 475 3.88 -9.62 -14.65
N MET A 476 3.44 -10.75 -14.10
CA MET A 476 4.32 -11.83 -13.66
C MET A 476 5.13 -12.41 -14.84
N ALA A 477 4.48 -12.65 -15.98
CA ALA A 477 5.12 -13.18 -17.17
C ALA A 477 6.21 -12.25 -17.70
N SER A 478 5.90 -10.94 -17.80
CA SER A 478 6.87 -9.92 -18.21
C SER A 478 8.05 -9.84 -17.24
N ALA A 479 7.78 -9.90 -15.94
CA ALA A 479 8.80 -9.82 -14.91
C ALA A 479 9.75 -11.05 -14.94
N GLU A 480 9.23 -12.27 -15.05
CA GLU A 480 10.03 -13.50 -15.23
C GLU A 480 10.93 -13.41 -16.48
N LYS A 481 10.37 -12.94 -17.61
CA LYS A 481 11.13 -12.71 -18.85
C LYS A 481 12.28 -11.72 -18.64
N ARG A 482 12.03 -10.61 -17.95
CA ARG A 482 13.05 -9.58 -17.68
C ARG A 482 14.14 -10.07 -16.72
N VAL A 483 13.80 -10.90 -15.73
CA VAL A 483 14.80 -11.51 -14.85
C VAL A 483 15.71 -12.45 -15.63
N ALA A 484 15.14 -13.27 -16.51
CA ALA A 484 15.89 -14.16 -17.39
C ALA A 484 16.87 -13.38 -18.29
N GLU A 485 16.41 -12.29 -18.91
CA GLU A 485 17.24 -11.37 -19.68
C GLU A 485 18.42 -10.85 -18.88
N TYR A 486 18.13 -10.35 -17.68
CA TYR A 486 19.15 -9.77 -16.83
C TYR A 486 20.21 -10.80 -16.44
N ARG A 487 19.79 -11.98 -15.97
CA ARG A 487 20.71 -13.05 -15.52
C ARG A 487 21.62 -13.51 -16.66
N PHE A 488 21.14 -13.47 -17.90
CA PHE A 488 21.93 -13.77 -19.08
C PHE A 488 22.97 -12.68 -19.39
N ASN A 489 22.55 -11.41 -19.42
CA ASN A 489 23.43 -10.30 -19.79
C ASN A 489 24.43 -9.93 -18.67
N HIS A 490 24.11 -10.23 -17.42
CA HIS A 490 24.91 -9.85 -16.24
C HIS A 490 25.10 -11.04 -15.29
N PRO A 491 25.90 -12.06 -15.68
CA PRO A 491 26.23 -13.15 -14.78
C PRO A 491 26.97 -12.64 -13.54
N GLN A 492 26.78 -13.29 -12.39
CA GLN A 492 27.49 -12.92 -11.16
C GLN A 492 29.01 -12.99 -11.37
N PRO A 493 29.80 -12.11 -10.74
CA PRO A 493 31.26 -12.14 -10.84
C PRO A 493 31.81 -13.54 -10.53
N GLY A 494 32.65 -14.08 -11.43
CA GLY A 494 33.21 -15.43 -11.31
C GLY A 494 32.27 -16.57 -11.76
N THR A 495 31.00 -16.29 -12.07
CA THR A 495 30.08 -17.28 -12.64
C THR A 495 30.23 -17.31 -14.16
N LYS A 496 30.76 -18.42 -14.70
CA LYS A 496 30.67 -18.67 -16.15
C LYS A 496 29.24 -19.08 -16.49
N ILE A 497 28.71 -18.53 -17.59
CA ILE A 497 27.44 -19.01 -18.15
C ILE A 497 27.69 -20.42 -18.69
N ASP A 498 27.35 -21.41 -17.88
CA ASP A 498 27.41 -22.82 -18.21
C ASP A 498 26.00 -23.39 -18.47
N ASN A 499 25.92 -24.67 -18.79
CA ASN A 499 24.65 -25.34 -19.06
C ASN A 499 23.67 -25.28 -17.86
N ARG A 500 24.17 -25.19 -16.62
CA ARG A 500 23.32 -25.11 -15.42
C ARG A 500 22.69 -23.73 -15.30
N VAL A 501 23.47 -22.66 -15.49
CA VAL A 501 22.96 -21.28 -15.49
C VAL A 501 21.97 -21.08 -16.64
N LEU A 502 22.28 -21.60 -17.83
CA LEU A 502 21.37 -21.55 -18.97
C LEU A 502 20.06 -22.31 -18.70
N ALA A 503 20.11 -23.48 -18.06
CA ALA A 503 18.91 -24.22 -17.68
C ALA A 503 18.03 -23.45 -16.69
N ASP A 504 18.62 -22.78 -15.70
CA ASP A 504 17.87 -21.96 -14.75
C ASP A 504 17.25 -20.70 -15.39
N ILE A 505 17.94 -20.09 -16.35
CA ILE A 505 17.37 -19.01 -17.19
C ILE A 505 16.19 -19.57 -18.01
N GLY A 506 16.36 -20.76 -18.59
CA GLY A 506 15.32 -21.47 -19.34
C GLY A 506 14.06 -21.70 -18.52
N LYS A 507 14.17 -22.15 -17.27
CA LYS A 507 13.01 -22.29 -16.36
C LYS A 507 12.25 -20.99 -16.16
N GLY A 508 12.95 -19.86 -16.02
CA GLY A 508 12.30 -18.54 -15.91
C GLY A 508 11.49 -18.19 -17.17
N LEU A 509 12.06 -18.44 -18.35
CA LEU A 509 11.38 -18.24 -19.63
C LEU A 509 10.21 -19.22 -19.83
N GLU A 510 10.34 -20.48 -19.40
CA GLU A 510 9.25 -21.47 -19.44
C GLU A 510 8.07 -21.03 -18.56
N ARG A 511 8.35 -20.55 -17.34
CA ARG A 511 7.33 -19.97 -16.46
C ARG A 511 6.67 -18.76 -17.10
N SER A 512 7.46 -17.85 -17.66
CA SER A 512 6.94 -16.67 -18.40
C SER A 512 6.00 -17.09 -19.53
N ARG A 513 6.39 -18.08 -20.35
CA ARG A 513 5.56 -18.64 -21.41
C ARG A 513 4.26 -19.25 -20.89
N GLY A 514 4.35 -20.02 -19.80
CA GLY A 514 3.19 -20.63 -19.14
C GLY A 514 2.18 -19.57 -18.69
N LEU A 515 2.64 -18.51 -18.04
CA LEU A 515 1.80 -17.40 -17.56
C LEU A 515 1.14 -16.63 -18.71
N TYR A 516 1.86 -16.35 -19.80
CA TYR A 516 1.27 -15.74 -21.00
C TYR A 516 0.23 -16.65 -21.67
N ASN A 517 0.52 -17.95 -21.77
CA ASN A 517 -0.44 -18.93 -22.28
C ASN A 517 -1.70 -18.95 -21.42
N GLU A 518 -1.56 -19.00 -20.11
CA GLU A 518 -2.66 -19.00 -19.16
C GLU A 518 -3.52 -17.73 -19.29
N ALA A 519 -2.90 -16.55 -19.39
CA ALA A 519 -3.61 -15.30 -19.62
C ALA A 519 -4.46 -15.34 -20.90
N PHE A 520 -3.90 -15.89 -21.99
CA PHE A 520 -4.64 -16.08 -23.23
C PHE A 520 -5.75 -17.15 -23.12
N GLN A 521 -5.53 -18.21 -22.33
CA GLN A 521 -6.58 -19.22 -22.10
C GLN A 521 -7.77 -18.64 -21.33
N LEU A 522 -7.51 -17.73 -20.38
CA LEU A 522 -8.54 -17.02 -19.62
C LEU A 522 -9.34 -16.06 -20.50
N ASP A 523 -8.68 -15.33 -21.41
CA ASP A 523 -9.35 -14.49 -22.39
C ASP A 523 -8.67 -14.57 -23.76
N ARG A 524 -9.38 -15.23 -24.69
CA ARG A 524 -8.93 -15.47 -26.06
C ARG A 524 -8.93 -14.21 -26.93
N SER A 525 -9.42 -13.08 -26.43
CA SER A 525 -9.33 -11.79 -27.11
C SER A 525 -7.98 -11.10 -26.88
N GLU A 526 -7.19 -11.53 -25.91
CA GLU A 526 -5.94 -10.87 -25.51
C GLU A 526 -4.76 -11.29 -26.39
N ALA A 527 -4.71 -10.74 -27.60
CA ALA A 527 -3.72 -11.09 -28.63
C ALA A 527 -2.26 -10.95 -28.15
N TRP A 528 -1.95 -9.96 -27.31
CA TRP A 528 -0.60 -9.74 -26.79
C TRP A 528 -0.08 -10.95 -26.00
N ALA A 529 -0.94 -11.61 -25.24
CA ALA A 529 -0.55 -12.77 -24.43
C ALA A 529 -0.14 -13.93 -25.33
N LEU A 530 -0.90 -14.17 -26.40
CA LEU A 530 -0.56 -15.18 -27.40
C LEU A 530 0.73 -14.85 -28.15
N VAL A 531 0.91 -13.62 -28.61
CA VAL A 531 2.14 -13.18 -29.32
C VAL A 531 3.39 -13.40 -28.46
N GLN A 532 3.31 -13.04 -27.18
CA GLN A 532 4.43 -13.23 -26.25
C GLN A 532 4.71 -14.71 -25.97
N SER A 533 3.67 -15.52 -25.83
CA SER A 533 3.84 -16.97 -25.69
C SER A 533 4.50 -17.60 -26.92
N LEU A 534 4.03 -17.28 -28.13
CA LEU A 534 4.61 -17.77 -29.38
C LEU A 534 6.07 -17.35 -29.54
N THR A 535 6.40 -16.11 -29.17
CA THR A 535 7.77 -15.61 -29.14
C THR A 535 8.65 -16.45 -28.22
N LEU A 536 8.19 -16.71 -27.00
CA LEU A 536 8.92 -17.54 -26.04
C LEU A 536 9.03 -19.01 -26.49
N THR A 537 8.02 -19.57 -27.15
CA THR A 537 8.09 -20.90 -27.77
C THR A 537 9.19 -20.94 -28.83
N ALA A 538 9.25 -19.97 -29.74
CA ALA A 538 10.31 -19.92 -30.75
C ALA A 538 11.72 -19.76 -30.16
N ILE A 539 11.84 -19.19 -28.96
CA ILE A 539 13.11 -19.09 -28.23
C ILE A 539 13.47 -20.41 -27.55
N LEU A 540 12.51 -21.03 -26.86
CA LEU A 540 12.70 -22.21 -26.02
C LEU A 540 12.72 -23.52 -26.80
N GLU A 541 12.04 -23.61 -27.94
CA GLU A 541 11.85 -24.82 -28.74
C GLU A 541 12.48 -24.66 -30.14
N GLU A 542 12.25 -25.59 -31.07
CA GLU A 542 12.64 -25.33 -32.46
C GLU A 542 11.63 -24.37 -33.11
N PRO A 543 12.05 -23.46 -34.01
CA PRO A 543 11.13 -22.49 -34.60
C PRO A 543 9.97 -23.12 -35.38
N ASN A 544 10.12 -24.36 -35.84
CA ASN A 544 9.07 -25.13 -36.52
C ASN A 544 8.03 -25.72 -35.56
N ASP A 545 8.28 -25.71 -34.25
CA ASP A 545 7.37 -26.25 -33.23
C ASP A 545 6.27 -25.25 -32.84
N VAL A 546 6.37 -24.01 -33.31
CA VAL A 546 5.33 -23.00 -33.11
C VAL A 546 4.10 -23.38 -33.95
N ASP A 547 2.96 -23.52 -33.28
CA ASP A 547 1.69 -23.88 -33.90
C ASP A 547 1.22 -22.81 -34.91
N GLU A 548 1.15 -23.19 -36.18
CA GLU A 548 0.71 -22.33 -37.28
C GLU A 548 -0.74 -21.83 -37.10
N ILE A 549 -1.61 -22.63 -36.48
CA ILE A 549 -2.99 -22.23 -36.19
C ILE A 549 -3.00 -21.10 -35.16
N LEU A 550 -2.22 -21.24 -34.09
CA LEU A 550 -2.10 -20.21 -33.06
C LEU A 550 -1.43 -18.94 -33.60
N PHE A 551 -0.41 -19.09 -34.46
CA PHE A 551 0.19 -17.95 -35.13
C PHE A 551 -0.82 -17.16 -35.98
N ASN A 552 -1.59 -17.85 -36.82
CA ASN A 552 -2.61 -17.24 -37.66
C ASN A 552 -3.73 -16.61 -36.82
N LEU A 553 -4.11 -17.23 -35.69
CA LEU A 553 -5.07 -16.65 -34.75
C LEU A 553 -4.55 -15.34 -34.15
N ALA A 554 -3.30 -15.30 -33.68
CA ALA A 554 -2.69 -14.11 -33.12
C ALA A 554 -2.67 -12.96 -34.14
N GLU A 555 -2.34 -13.27 -35.40
CA GLU A 555 -2.33 -12.30 -36.49
C GLU A 555 -3.73 -11.78 -36.82
N CYS A 556 -4.74 -12.65 -36.89
CA CYS A 556 -6.12 -12.23 -37.11
C CYS A 556 -6.63 -11.30 -36.00
N LEU A 557 -6.35 -11.62 -34.74
CA LEU A 557 -6.75 -10.80 -33.59
C LEU A 557 -6.03 -9.44 -33.59
N ALA A 558 -4.72 -9.43 -33.82
CA ALA A 558 -3.94 -8.19 -33.88
C ALA A 558 -4.38 -7.30 -35.06
N ARG A 559 -4.64 -7.87 -36.24
CA ARG A 559 -5.18 -7.13 -37.39
C ARG A 559 -6.56 -6.55 -37.10
N HIS A 560 -7.45 -7.32 -36.48
CA HIS A 560 -8.77 -6.86 -36.08
C HIS A 560 -8.67 -5.66 -35.13
N ASP A 561 -7.82 -5.75 -34.11
CA ASP A 561 -7.66 -4.69 -33.13
C ASP A 561 -6.99 -3.43 -33.70
N CYS A 562 -6.08 -3.56 -34.68
CA CYS A 562 -5.52 -2.42 -35.40
C CYS A 562 -6.58 -1.57 -36.12
N ILE A 563 -7.71 -2.16 -36.50
CA ILE A 563 -8.77 -1.50 -37.27
C ILE A 563 -9.90 -1.04 -36.35
N HIS A 564 -10.31 -1.90 -35.41
CA HIS A 564 -11.58 -1.76 -34.71
C HIS A 564 -11.46 -1.40 -33.22
N ALA A 565 -10.28 -1.54 -32.62
CA ALA A 565 -10.12 -1.25 -31.19
C ALA A 565 -10.09 0.26 -30.89
N LYS A 566 -10.13 0.62 -29.61
CA LYS A 566 -9.88 1.99 -29.15
C LYS A 566 -8.39 2.32 -29.21
N GLU A 567 -8.05 3.61 -29.19
CA GLU A 567 -6.69 4.15 -29.42
C GLU A 567 -5.57 3.37 -28.69
N THR A 568 -5.66 3.16 -27.37
CA THR A 568 -4.62 2.42 -26.63
C THR A 568 -4.46 0.97 -27.10
N ARG A 569 -5.57 0.25 -27.31
CA ARG A 569 -5.54 -1.15 -27.74
C ARG A 569 -5.10 -1.27 -29.21
N GLN A 570 -5.42 -0.28 -30.05
CA GLN A 570 -4.86 -0.16 -31.41
C GLN A 570 -3.33 -0.04 -31.36
N CYS A 571 -2.76 0.77 -30.47
CA CYS A 571 -1.32 0.89 -30.35
C CYS A 571 -0.65 -0.42 -29.94
N TRP A 572 -1.19 -1.13 -28.95
CA TRP A 572 -0.71 -2.47 -28.58
C TRP A 572 -0.82 -3.45 -29.75
N ALA A 573 -1.89 -3.39 -30.54
CA ALA A 573 -2.07 -4.22 -31.72
C ALA A 573 -1.02 -3.94 -32.82
N LEU A 574 -0.64 -2.67 -33.01
CA LEU A 574 0.46 -2.32 -33.93
C LEU A 574 1.80 -2.92 -33.47
N GLY A 575 2.08 -2.90 -32.16
CA GLY A 575 3.23 -3.59 -31.56
C GLY A 575 3.21 -5.09 -31.83
N ASN A 576 2.08 -5.75 -31.52
CA ASN A 576 1.86 -7.17 -31.81
C ASN A 576 2.11 -7.52 -33.28
N MET A 577 1.67 -6.69 -34.22
CA MET A 577 1.92 -6.91 -35.66
C MET A 577 3.40 -6.83 -36.02
N ILE A 578 4.16 -5.91 -35.40
CA ILE A 578 5.62 -5.81 -35.58
C ILE A 578 6.30 -7.07 -35.02
N GLU A 579 5.93 -7.52 -33.81
CA GLU A 579 6.48 -8.73 -33.20
C GLU A 579 6.14 -9.99 -34.01
N LEU A 580 4.92 -10.13 -34.50
CA LEU A 580 4.50 -11.25 -35.36
C LEU A 580 5.27 -11.26 -36.68
N TYR A 581 5.59 -10.10 -37.27
CA TYR A 581 6.46 -10.02 -38.42
C TYR A 581 7.88 -10.52 -38.11
N LEU A 582 8.47 -10.06 -37.00
CA LEU A 582 9.79 -10.50 -36.56
C LEU A 582 9.82 -12.01 -36.37
N LEU A 583 8.79 -12.56 -35.71
CA LEU A 583 8.63 -13.98 -35.46
C LEU A 583 8.46 -14.78 -36.76
N ARG A 584 7.63 -14.29 -37.70
CA ARG A 584 7.42 -14.91 -39.02
C ARG A 584 8.73 -15.11 -39.76
N VAL A 585 9.57 -14.07 -39.81
CA VAL A 585 10.88 -14.16 -40.49
C VAL A 585 11.82 -15.08 -39.73
N ALA A 586 11.85 -14.98 -38.40
CA ALA A 586 12.67 -15.84 -37.53
C ALA A 586 12.35 -17.33 -37.70
N MET A 587 11.06 -17.67 -37.92
CA MET A 587 10.55 -19.02 -38.16
C MET A 587 10.65 -19.51 -39.60
N ASN A 588 11.23 -18.73 -40.53
CA ASN A 588 11.26 -19.07 -41.95
C ASN A 588 9.86 -19.29 -42.58
N LEU A 589 8.84 -18.61 -42.05
CA LEU A 589 7.54 -18.52 -42.70
C LEU A 589 7.62 -17.52 -43.87
N ARG A 590 6.75 -17.70 -44.88
CA ARG A 590 6.77 -16.85 -46.09
C ARG A 590 6.39 -15.41 -45.73
N ALA A 591 7.37 -14.51 -45.81
CA ALA A 591 7.18 -13.06 -45.73
C ALA A 591 7.42 -12.46 -47.12
N ASP A 592 6.34 -12.19 -47.86
CA ASP A 592 6.43 -11.54 -49.15
C ASP A 592 6.54 -10.00 -48.99
N LYS A 593 6.65 -9.30 -50.13
CA LYS A 593 6.75 -7.83 -50.13
C LYS A 593 5.56 -7.14 -49.46
N SER A 594 4.38 -7.75 -49.46
CA SER A 594 3.18 -7.16 -48.85
C SER A 594 3.28 -7.19 -47.32
N VAL A 595 3.73 -8.30 -46.76
CA VAL A 595 3.93 -8.49 -45.32
C VAL A 595 5.02 -7.55 -44.78
N VAL A 596 6.13 -7.38 -45.51
CA VAL A 596 7.17 -6.40 -45.13
C VAL A 596 6.61 -4.97 -45.14
N LYS A 597 5.80 -4.63 -46.15
CA LYS A 597 5.20 -3.30 -46.26
C LYS A 597 4.26 -3.03 -45.08
N GLU A 598 3.41 -3.99 -44.73
CA GLU A 598 2.48 -3.88 -43.60
C GLU A 598 3.21 -3.70 -42.27
N ALA A 599 4.30 -4.43 -42.03
CA ALA A 599 5.12 -4.25 -40.82
C ALA A 599 5.78 -2.86 -40.74
N CYS A 600 6.22 -2.30 -41.88
CA CYS A 600 6.73 -0.93 -41.94
C CYS A 600 5.63 0.08 -41.62
N GLU A 601 4.45 -0.08 -42.21
CA GLU A 601 3.29 0.79 -41.94
C GLU A 601 2.88 0.73 -40.46
N CYS A 602 2.95 -0.44 -39.82
CA CYS A 602 2.69 -0.58 -38.39
C CYS A 602 3.72 0.17 -37.54
N ALA A 603 5.02 0.04 -37.85
CA ALA A 603 6.08 0.77 -37.15
C ALA A 603 5.92 2.30 -37.29
N GLU A 604 5.61 2.77 -38.50
CA GLU A 604 5.34 4.19 -38.75
C GLU A 604 4.11 4.70 -38.02
N LYS A 605 3.00 3.94 -37.99
CA LYS A 605 1.81 4.30 -37.22
C LYS A 605 2.09 4.32 -35.72
N LEU A 606 2.89 3.37 -35.22
CA LEU A 606 3.23 3.30 -33.80
C LEU A 606 4.06 4.52 -33.35
N THR A 607 4.93 5.08 -34.20
CA THR A 607 5.63 6.35 -33.88
C THR A 607 4.69 7.53 -33.67
N LYS A 608 3.48 7.47 -34.24
CA LYS A 608 2.48 8.53 -34.12
C LYS A 608 1.47 8.24 -33.01
N CYS A 609 1.58 7.10 -32.32
CA CYS A 609 0.72 6.78 -31.19
C CYS A 609 1.01 7.72 -30.02
N GLY A 610 -0.04 8.19 -29.35
CA GLY A 610 0.09 9.00 -28.13
C GLY A 610 0.54 8.23 -26.90
N ASP A 611 0.44 6.89 -26.91
CA ASP A 611 0.77 6.04 -25.75
C ASP A 611 2.26 5.69 -25.70
N LYS A 612 2.99 6.49 -24.90
CA LYS A 612 4.42 6.32 -24.63
C LYS A 612 4.79 4.96 -24.03
N ARG A 613 3.88 4.29 -23.29
CA ARG A 613 4.14 2.98 -22.68
C ARG A 613 4.33 1.91 -23.73
N VAL A 614 3.46 1.92 -24.74
CA VAL A 614 3.51 0.96 -25.84
C VAL A 614 4.83 1.14 -26.59
N ILE A 615 5.13 2.38 -27.00
CA ILE A 615 6.37 2.69 -27.72
C ILE A 615 7.61 2.22 -26.94
N TYR A 616 7.67 2.52 -25.64
CA TYR A 616 8.78 2.07 -24.79
C TYR A 616 8.89 0.56 -24.70
N THR A 617 7.76 -0.13 -24.46
CA THR A 617 7.71 -1.59 -24.32
C THR A 617 8.14 -2.28 -25.61
N GLU A 618 7.58 -1.85 -26.74
CA GLU A 618 7.90 -2.39 -28.07
C GLU A 618 9.36 -2.13 -28.44
N CYS A 619 9.89 -0.94 -28.17
CA CYS A 619 11.31 -0.65 -28.38
C CYS A 619 12.21 -1.62 -27.58
N ARG A 620 11.84 -1.97 -26.34
CA ARG A 620 12.57 -3.01 -25.58
C ARG A 620 12.43 -4.38 -26.24
N GLN A 621 11.24 -4.81 -26.65
CA GLN A 621 11.07 -6.12 -27.32
C GLN A 621 11.91 -6.22 -28.60
N ILE A 622 11.89 -5.19 -29.45
CA ILE A 622 12.71 -5.13 -30.67
C ILE A 622 14.20 -5.26 -30.35
N LYS A 623 14.69 -4.57 -29.32
CA LYS A 623 16.09 -4.68 -28.86
C LYS A 623 16.43 -6.12 -28.43
N ARG A 624 15.49 -6.83 -27.79
CA ARG A 624 15.66 -8.25 -27.42
C ARG A 624 15.79 -9.16 -28.64
N PHE A 625 14.95 -8.95 -29.65
CA PHE A 625 15.04 -9.67 -30.93
C PHE A 625 16.38 -9.42 -31.63
N ARG A 626 16.91 -8.19 -31.60
CA ARG A 626 18.22 -7.85 -32.20
C ARG A 626 19.41 -8.47 -31.47
N GLY A 627 19.33 -8.63 -30.15
CA GLY A 627 20.48 -9.00 -29.32
C GLY A 627 20.27 -10.27 -28.51
N TRP A 628 19.65 -10.11 -27.33
CA TRP A 628 19.57 -11.14 -26.29
C TRP A 628 19.04 -12.48 -26.78
N LEU A 629 17.92 -12.50 -27.52
CA LEU A 629 17.26 -13.75 -27.90
C LEU A 629 18.11 -14.61 -28.84
N ALA A 630 18.78 -13.97 -29.79
CA ALA A 630 19.71 -14.64 -30.70
C ALA A 630 20.93 -15.19 -29.96
N GLN A 631 21.47 -14.42 -29.00
CA GLN A 631 22.62 -14.82 -28.19
C GLN A 631 22.28 -16.00 -27.25
N TYR A 632 21.12 -15.97 -26.61
CA TYR A 632 20.68 -17.04 -25.72
C TYR A 632 20.50 -18.38 -26.46
N ARG A 633 19.84 -18.38 -27.63
CA ARG A 633 19.72 -19.60 -28.43
C ARG A 633 21.07 -20.14 -28.91
N LYS A 634 21.98 -19.25 -29.31
CA LYS A 634 23.35 -19.62 -29.66
C LYS A 634 24.07 -20.27 -28.48
N ALA A 635 23.89 -19.75 -27.26
CA ALA A 635 24.46 -20.32 -26.05
C ALA A 635 23.89 -21.71 -25.72
N LEU A 636 22.61 -21.97 -26.04
CA LEU A 636 21.98 -23.29 -25.94
C LEU A 636 22.44 -24.29 -27.03
N GLY A 637 23.28 -23.87 -27.98
CA GLY A 637 23.66 -24.70 -29.13
C GLY A 637 22.51 -24.93 -30.13
N LYS A 638 21.43 -24.15 -30.05
CA LYS A 638 20.29 -24.25 -30.96
C LYS A 638 20.55 -23.50 -32.27
N LYS A 639 19.77 -23.83 -33.32
CA LYS A 639 19.83 -23.10 -34.59
C LYS A 639 19.54 -21.60 -34.36
N PRO A 640 20.35 -20.71 -34.94
CA PRO A 640 20.11 -19.27 -34.83
C PRO A 640 18.79 -18.92 -35.53
N LEU A 641 18.08 -17.95 -34.97
CA LEU A 641 16.93 -17.35 -35.66
C LEU A 641 17.43 -16.63 -36.90
N ARG A 642 16.62 -16.65 -37.98
CA ARG A 642 16.94 -15.82 -39.15
C ARG A 642 16.90 -14.35 -38.79
N ASP A 643 17.81 -13.60 -39.40
CA ASP A 643 17.85 -12.15 -39.20
C ASP A 643 16.63 -11.49 -39.84
N ALA A 644 15.69 -11.05 -38.99
CA ALA A 644 14.48 -10.35 -39.41
C ALA A 644 14.75 -8.93 -39.94
N PHE A 645 15.98 -8.41 -39.78
CA PHE A 645 16.36 -7.05 -40.18
C PHE A 645 17.09 -6.98 -41.52
N GLN A 646 17.04 -8.04 -42.33
CA GLN A 646 17.63 -8.07 -43.68
C GLN A 646 16.95 -7.11 -44.67
N SER A 647 15.67 -6.80 -44.46
CA SER A 647 14.96 -5.80 -45.27
C SER A 647 15.42 -4.38 -44.91
N THR A 648 16.05 -3.69 -45.86
CA THR A 648 16.49 -2.30 -45.69
C THR A 648 15.33 -1.36 -45.32
N ALA A 649 14.14 -1.60 -45.88
CA ALA A 649 12.95 -0.79 -45.61
C ALA A 649 12.48 -0.98 -44.15
N PHE A 650 12.34 -2.23 -43.72
CA PHE A 650 11.91 -2.54 -42.36
C PHE A 650 12.93 -2.09 -41.32
N LYS A 651 14.22 -2.30 -41.59
CA LYS A 651 15.31 -1.82 -40.71
C LYS A 651 15.24 -0.31 -40.49
N ARG A 652 15.01 0.49 -41.56
CA ARG A 652 14.85 1.95 -41.45
C ARG A 652 13.63 2.34 -40.60
N ALA A 653 12.49 1.69 -40.82
CA ALA A 653 11.27 1.97 -40.06
C ALA A 653 11.47 1.70 -38.55
N ILE A 654 12.11 0.58 -38.22
CA ILE A 654 12.43 0.24 -36.83
C ILE A 654 13.47 1.19 -36.23
N ASP A 655 14.52 1.56 -36.96
CA ASP A 655 15.52 2.51 -36.45
C ASP A 655 14.90 3.89 -36.17
N GLN A 656 13.88 4.30 -36.94
CA GLN A 656 13.11 5.51 -36.67
C GLN A 656 12.23 5.36 -35.41
N LEU A 657 11.58 4.21 -35.22
CA LEU A 657 10.82 3.93 -34.01
C LEU A 657 11.70 3.96 -32.75
N LEU A 658 12.87 3.31 -32.80
CA LEU A 658 13.83 3.27 -31.68
C LEU A 658 14.34 4.67 -31.29
N LYS A 659 14.45 5.61 -32.24
CA LYS A 659 14.83 7.01 -31.97
C LYS A 659 13.77 7.79 -31.19
N GLN A 660 12.52 7.34 -31.23
CA GLN A 660 11.41 7.96 -30.51
C GLN A 660 11.13 7.29 -29.15
N GLN A 661 11.98 6.36 -28.71
CA GLN A 661 11.78 5.70 -27.42
C GLN A 661 11.76 6.77 -26.31
N PRO A 662 10.66 6.90 -25.56
CA PRO A 662 10.58 7.85 -24.45
C PRO A 662 11.49 7.41 -23.31
N ARG A 663 11.90 8.34 -22.44
CA ARG A 663 12.59 7.96 -21.19
C ARG A 663 11.59 7.30 -20.27
N ASN A 664 12.04 6.35 -19.45
CA ASN A 664 11.15 5.67 -18.50
C ASN A 664 10.50 6.65 -17.50
N SER A 665 11.19 7.73 -17.16
CA SER A 665 10.69 8.84 -16.33
C SER A 665 9.48 9.56 -16.93
N ASP A 666 9.33 9.51 -18.25
CA ASP A 666 8.31 10.28 -18.99
C ASP A 666 7.02 9.47 -19.20
N ILE A 667 6.95 8.26 -18.62
CA ILE A 667 5.89 7.27 -18.83
C ILE A 667 5.06 7.14 -17.54
N ASP A 668 3.79 7.51 -17.61
CA ASP A 668 2.84 7.08 -16.58
C ASP A 668 2.35 5.68 -16.94
N TRP A 669 2.96 4.66 -16.33
CA TRP A 669 2.63 3.24 -16.58
C TRP A 669 1.16 2.89 -16.31
N TRP A 670 0.43 3.77 -15.62
CA TRP A 670 -0.88 3.48 -15.04
C TRP A 670 -2.00 4.46 -15.42
N SER A 671 -1.74 5.43 -16.31
CA SER A 671 -2.77 6.32 -16.91
C SER A 671 -3.52 5.62 -18.02
#